data_AF-J5KWU0-F1
#
_entry.id   AF-J5KWU0-F1
#
_cell.length_a   1.000
_cell.length_b   1.000
_cell.length_c   1.000
_cell.angle_alpha   90.00
_cell.angle_beta   90.00
_cell.angle_gamma   90.00
#
_symmetry.space_group_name_H-M   'P 1'
#
loop_
_entity.id
_entity.type
_entity.pdbx_description
1 polymer ?
#
loop_
_entity_poly.entity_id
_entity_poly.type
_entity_poly.pdbx_seq_one_letter_code
_entity_poly.pdbx_strand_id
1 'polypeptide(L)'
;MWVDSKNAAEILGIKYEAIKKAVQRANKQGKKFCSLNRQNCLFMNIDGNRGGAGGKTLQIWLDDEIVKECQTSQRANQNLKANDENNRRRHSVACGDSSCDALSDDSSDLGCDTGSCLDSSERIYASCNDDHLPSICDSKFIQEGMSATTRQNNDTKPSDMACSDTALASASQILAPKIKIKDLESMNKVKAVSELKSCPKGMSKTIWGKSIAGKYAVSLKTLYEWAKILKTDEAQVVDDELGIDFKAKFKSSSFDMSALEWAVAAMINNPLASKTFIYEKLTDHAEKNALKIGSYKSFARLTDTPEIKALVLKAVNGDRGVRNEIAPFVLRDLNCYESLELVCGDQIVFDFDAICPAGEVVNPNAYVWIDMGSGAIIGIDITFGKYNKFCIGNSLKMAVKFGVPDAIYTDNGKPELSKYITQVRSDLSGIKFKDFDDLPITMLHKKAKPRNSRAKPIENMFNHIQRRMGEMIVFENGGASYHKDNRTKEIIKEYAKANPLNFDKFIAYVQKAVKWWNEHINEDRKIVPMDSFLQKLAAKPRAIFDETTLEYIFSERRIIKVKNSCVKLRVKDERRTYSHPKLSKFTGEKVEVRIKQDEINSVNIVDIDKNLLICEATLINRIDPRDEEALRASIARNEAVVKAVREAFKYYDGLYAKPNAINAHSSVAHQTKVKNEKNKRLNKKIALSNKDLLEAM
;
A
#
# COMPACT_ATOMS: atom_id res chain seq x y z
N MET A 1 13.57 27.44 -32.71
CA MET A 1 12.67 28.03 -31.69
C MET A 1 12.16 26.99 -30.66
N TRP A 2 12.02 27.38 -29.39
CA TRP A 2 11.36 26.57 -28.34
C TRP A 2 9.83 26.67 -28.46
N VAL A 3 9.15 25.54 -28.55
CA VAL A 3 7.68 25.44 -28.58
C VAL A 3 7.20 24.45 -27.52
N ASP A 4 5.99 24.64 -27.01
CA ASP A 4 5.41 23.64 -26.10
C ASP A 4 5.16 22.31 -26.84
N SER A 5 5.18 21.22 -26.07
CA SER A 5 5.08 19.86 -26.61
C SER A 5 3.78 19.55 -27.35
N LYS A 6 2.69 20.31 -27.17
CA LYS A 6 1.46 20.14 -27.97
C LYS A 6 1.63 20.78 -29.34
N ASN A 7 2.11 22.02 -29.39
CA ASN A 7 2.42 22.71 -30.64
C ASN A 7 3.52 21.98 -31.43
N ALA A 8 4.52 21.40 -30.75
CA ALA A 8 5.54 20.58 -31.41
C ALA A 8 4.94 19.31 -32.06
N ALA A 9 3.93 18.70 -31.44
CA ALA A 9 3.23 17.54 -31.98
C ALA A 9 2.50 17.87 -33.29
N GLU A 10 1.86 19.03 -33.34
CA GLU A 10 1.17 19.53 -34.53
C GLU A 10 2.15 19.87 -35.66
N ILE A 11 3.23 20.59 -35.37
CA ILE A 11 4.23 20.99 -36.38
C ILE A 11 4.92 19.78 -37.00
N LEU A 12 5.30 18.79 -36.17
CA LEU A 12 6.00 17.59 -36.62
C LEU A 12 5.07 16.49 -37.16
N GLY A 13 3.74 16.67 -37.08
CA GLY A 13 2.76 15.66 -37.53
C GLY A 13 2.80 14.35 -36.73
N ILE A 14 3.26 14.38 -35.48
CA ILE A 14 3.40 13.20 -34.61
C ILE A 14 2.44 13.25 -33.43
N LYS A 15 1.96 12.09 -32.97
CA LYS A 15 1.05 12.03 -31.81
C LYS A 15 1.73 12.62 -30.58
N TYR A 16 1.04 13.49 -29.84
CA TYR A 16 1.53 14.10 -28.60
C TYR A 16 2.08 13.08 -27.58
N GLU A 17 1.43 11.92 -27.46
CA GLU A 17 1.87 10.82 -26.60
C GLU A 17 3.20 10.18 -27.06
N ALA A 18 3.52 10.24 -28.36
CA ALA A 18 4.81 9.78 -28.87
C ALA A 18 5.96 10.68 -28.41
N ILE A 19 5.75 12.01 -28.40
CA ILE A 19 6.72 12.99 -27.88
C ILE A 19 6.97 12.74 -26.38
N LYS A 20 5.91 12.61 -25.58
CA LYS A 20 6.05 12.31 -24.14
C LYS A 20 6.85 11.03 -23.89
N LYS A 21 6.55 9.96 -24.61
CA LYS A 21 7.26 8.67 -24.47
C LYS A 21 8.72 8.75 -24.92
N ALA A 22 9.03 9.53 -25.96
CA ALA A 22 10.41 9.74 -26.42
C ALA A 22 11.22 10.54 -25.39
N VAL A 23 10.67 11.64 -24.88
CA VAL A 23 11.28 12.47 -23.83
C VAL A 23 11.45 11.69 -22.53
N GLN A 24 10.47 10.89 -22.12
CA GLN A 24 10.56 10.07 -20.91
C GLN A 24 11.67 9.00 -21.02
N ARG A 25 11.83 8.39 -22.20
CA ARG A 25 12.92 7.43 -22.46
C ARG A 25 14.28 8.13 -22.43
N ALA A 26 14.40 9.30 -23.05
CA ALA A 26 15.63 10.09 -23.05
C ALA A 26 16.02 10.56 -21.63
N ASN A 27 15.06 11.04 -20.83
CA ASN A 27 15.27 11.42 -19.43
C ASN A 27 15.76 10.24 -18.57
N LYS A 28 15.19 9.04 -18.75
CA LYS A 28 15.67 7.84 -18.05
C LYS A 28 17.11 7.47 -18.42
N GLN A 29 17.57 7.86 -19.60
CA GLN A 29 18.94 7.67 -20.08
C GLN A 29 19.84 8.88 -19.80
N GLY A 30 19.38 9.90 -19.07
CA GLY A 30 20.14 11.11 -18.77
C GLY A 30 20.40 12.04 -19.96
N LYS A 31 19.71 11.85 -21.08
CA LYS A 31 19.88 12.65 -22.32
C LYS A 31 18.97 13.88 -22.31
N LYS A 32 19.47 15.02 -22.81
CA LYS A 32 18.69 16.27 -22.99
C LYS A 32 18.06 16.45 -24.38
N PHE A 33 18.17 15.42 -25.22
CA PHE A 33 17.58 15.37 -26.55
C PHE A 33 16.86 14.03 -26.76
N CYS A 34 15.87 14.00 -27.64
CA CYS A 34 15.14 12.80 -28.01
C CYS A 34 14.99 12.72 -29.53
N SER A 35 14.94 11.50 -30.08
CA SER A 35 14.70 11.32 -31.50
C SER A 35 13.21 11.36 -31.80
N LEU A 36 12.79 12.32 -32.61
CA LEU A 36 11.41 12.52 -33.09
C LEU A 36 11.46 12.57 -34.62
N ASN A 37 10.68 11.72 -35.28
CA ASN A 37 10.63 11.63 -36.75
C ASN A 37 12.03 11.57 -37.43
N ARG A 38 12.93 10.74 -36.89
CA ARG A 38 14.33 10.56 -37.34
C ARG A 38 15.26 11.78 -37.16
N GLN A 39 14.82 12.83 -36.45
CA GLN A 39 15.63 14.00 -36.09
C GLN A 39 15.89 14.05 -34.58
N ASN A 40 17.02 14.60 -34.17
CA ASN A 40 17.34 14.78 -32.75
C ASN A 40 16.86 16.15 -32.27
N CYS A 41 15.81 16.18 -31.45
CA CYS A 41 15.25 17.42 -30.91
C CYS A 41 15.65 17.59 -29.44
N LEU A 42 16.13 18.79 -29.08
CA LEU A 42 16.36 19.16 -27.69
C LEU A 42 15.03 19.32 -26.95
N PHE A 43 15.00 18.99 -25.67
CA PHE A 43 13.82 19.18 -24.83
C PHE A 43 14.17 19.73 -23.45
N MET A 44 13.25 20.47 -22.85
CA MET A 44 13.38 20.96 -21.46
C MET A 44 12.02 21.06 -20.77
N ASN A 45 12.04 20.96 -19.44
CA ASN A 45 10.85 21.18 -18.61
C ASN A 45 11.00 22.54 -17.92
N ILE A 46 10.06 23.46 -18.19
CA ILE A 46 9.98 24.75 -17.50
C ILE A 46 8.87 24.73 -16.46
N ASP A 47 9.05 25.40 -15.33
CA ASP A 47 8.01 25.54 -14.32
C ASP A 47 6.95 26.53 -14.82
N GLY A 48 5.69 26.08 -14.96
CA GLY A 48 4.62 26.89 -15.54
C GLY A 48 4.03 27.90 -14.56
N ASN A 49 3.90 29.18 -14.97
CA ASN A 49 3.34 30.27 -14.16
C ASN A 49 1.90 30.66 -14.57
N ARG A 50 1.01 29.68 -14.81
CA ARG A 50 -0.42 29.94 -15.06
C ARG A 50 -1.30 28.89 -14.35
N GLY A 51 -1.82 29.29 -13.18
CA GLY A 51 -3.03 28.72 -12.57
C GLY A 51 -2.88 27.36 -11.89
N GLY A 52 -2.54 27.37 -10.61
CA GLY A 52 -3.17 26.47 -9.63
C GLY A 52 -2.93 24.96 -9.74
N ALA A 53 -1.80 24.49 -10.24
CA ALA A 53 -1.22 23.18 -9.92
C ALA A 53 0.24 23.18 -10.42
N GLY A 54 1.20 22.67 -9.63
CA GLY A 54 2.62 22.64 -9.96
C GLY A 54 2.98 21.71 -11.14
N GLY A 55 2.50 22.03 -12.34
CA GLY A 55 2.79 21.33 -13.58
C GLY A 55 3.99 21.96 -14.29
N LYS A 56 5.03 21.17 -14.52
CA LYS A 56 6.12 21.54 -15.43
C LYS A 56 5.64 21.45 -16.87
N THR A 57 5.85 22.49 -17.68
CA THR A 57 5.54 22.50 -19.11
C THR A 57 6.73 21.97 -19.89
N LEU A 58 6.51 20.92 -20.69
CA LEU A 58 7.52 20.34 -21.58
C LEU A 58 7.61 21.17 -22.87
N GLN A 59 8.80 21.66 -23.19
CA GLN A 59 9.15 22.35 -24.42
C GLN A 59 10.11 21.53 -25.29
N ILE A 60 9.96 21.63 -26.61
CA ILE A 60 10.78 20.99 -27.63
C ILE A 60 11.39 22.09 -28.50
N TRP A 61 12.68 21.98 -28.82
CA TRP A 61 13.33 22.84 -29.80
C TRP A 61 13.08 22.31 -31.21
N LEU A 62 12.58 23.17 -32.09
CA LEU A 62 12.43 22.90 -33.51
C LEU A 62 13.28 23.88 -34.31
N ASP A 63 13.89 23.42 -35.40
CA ASP A 63 14.67 24.29 -36.28
C ASP A 63 13.76 25.25 -37.05
N ASP A 64 14.24 26.48 -37.25
CA ASP A 64 13.42 27.57 -37.77
C ASP A 64 12.98 27.35 -39.24
N GLU A 65 13.67 26.49 -39.99
CA GLU A 65 13.29 26.05 -41.34
C GLU A 65 12.04 25.14 -41.33
N ILE A 66 11.96 24.19 -40.39
CA ILE A 66 10.82 23.26 -40.24
C ILE A 66 9.54 24.03 -39.87
N VAL A 67 9.68 25.04 -39.01
CA VAL A 67 8.55 25.89 -38.60
C VAL A 67 8.05 26.74 -39.78
N LYS A 68 8.95 27.24 -40.63
CA LYS A 68 8.58 28.01 -41.82
C LYS A 68 7.89 27.15 -42.88
N GLU A 69 8.36 25.93 -43.15
CA GLU A 69 7.70 25.00 -44.09
C GLU A 69 6.26 24.67 -43.66
N CYS A 70 6.02 24.45 -42.36
CA CYS A 70 4.70 24.16 -41.82
C CYS A 70 3.75 25.38 -41.94
N GLN A 71 4.22 26.59 -41.63
CA GLN A 71 3.43 27.82 -41.76
C GLN A 71 3.08 28.15 -43.22
N THR A 72 3.99 27.86 -44.16
CA THR A 72 3.76 28.04 -45.59
C THR A 72 2.73 27.04 -46.12
N SER A 73 2.80 25.79 -45.64
CA SER A 73 1.85 24.71 -45.96
C SER A 73 0.46 24.96 -45.37
N GLN A 74 0.36 25.55 -44.17
CA GLN A 74 -0.91 25.93 -43.56
C GLN A 74 -1.60 27.10 -44.29
N ARG A 75 -0.84 28.10 -44.77
CA ARG A 75 -1.36 29.18 -45.62
C ARG A 75 -1.83 28.66 -46.99
N ALA A 76 -1.11 27.71 -47.59
CA ALA A 76 -1.53 27.05 -48.82
C ALA A 76 -2.83 26.23 -48.63
N ASN A 77 -2.96 25.50 -47.52
CA ASN A 77 -4.16 24.73 -47.18
C ASN A 77 -5.39 25.59 -46.82
N GLN A 78 -5.19 26.76 -46.21
CA GLN A 78 -6.29 27.72 -45.98
C GLN A 78 -6.79 28.34 -47.29
N ASN A 79 -5.90 28.64 -48.23
CA ASN A 79 -6.27 29.11 -49.56
C ASN A 79 -6.97 28.02 -50.41
N LEU A 80 -6.58 26.76 -50.25
CA LEU A 80 -7.27 25.62 -50.88
C LEU A 80 -8.67 25.37 -50.28
N LYS A 81 -8.82 25.46 -48.95
CA LYS A 81 -10.14 25.32 -48.29
C LYS A 81 -11.12 26.44 -48.64
N ALA A 82 -10.65 27.68 -48.79
CA ALA A 82 -11.47 28.80 -49.24
C ALA A 82 -11.94 28.64 -50.70
N ASN A 83 -11.11 28.03 -51.57
CA ASN A 83 -11.50 27.71 -52.95
C ASN A 83 -12.46 26.50 -53.03
N ASP A 84 -12.31 25.51 -52.15
CA ASP A 84 -13.17 24.32 -52.12
C ASP A 84 -14.58 24.61 -51.55
N GLU A 85 -14.70 25.54 -50.59
CA GLU A 85 -16.00 26.05 -50.12
C GLU A 85 -16.73 26.90 -51.18
N ASN A 86 -16.00 27.64 -52.02
CA ASN A 86 -16.59 28.38 -53.14
C ASN A 86 -17.05 27.46 -54.29
N ASN A 87 -16.37 26.34 -54.53
CA ASN A 87 -16.78 25.35 -55.54
C ASN A 87 -17.94 24.46 -55.07
N ARG A 88 -18.01 24.10 -53.77
CA ARG A 88 -19.10 23.29 -53.21
C ARG A 88 -20.45 24.00 -53.14
N ARG A 89 -20.50 25.34 -53.21
CA ARG A 89 -21.77 26.09 -53.30
C ARG A 89 -22.38 26.13 -54.70
N ARG A 90 -21.68 25.65 -55.74
CA ARG A 90 -22.17 25.66 -57.14
C ARG A 90 -22.68 24.33 -57.67
N HIS A 91 -22.47 23.21 -56.97
CA HIS A 91 -22.93 21.89 -57.41
C HIS A 91 -23.52 21.08 -56.25
N SER A 92 -24.76 21.37 -55.88
CA SER A 92 -25.61 20.44 -55.12
C SER A 92 -26.99 20.36 -55.77
N VAL A 93 -27.06 19.67 -56.91
CA VAL A 93 -28.26 19.04 -57.44
C VAL A 93 -27.85 17.65 -57.92
N ALA A 94 -28.65 16.65 -57.54
CA ALA A 94 -28.66 15.24 -57.97
C ALA A 94 -27.97 14.19 -57.07
N CYS A 95 -28.84 13.47 -56.34
CA CYS A 95 -28.96 12.03 -56.07
C CYS A 95 -27.82 11.02 -56.35
N GLY A 96 -27.76 9.99 -55.49
CA GLY A 96 -27.65 8.59 -55.95
C GLY A 96 -26.52 7.71 -55.35
N ASP A 97 -26.92 6.78 -54.48
CA ASP A 97 -26.51 5.37 -54.36
C ASP A 97 -25.05 4.85 -54.20
N SER A 98 -24.97 3.90 -53.25
CA SER A 98 -24.28 2.59 -53.30
C SER A 98 -22.80 2.39 -52.90
N SER A 99 -22.63 1.44 -51.95
CA SER A 99 -21.56 0.41 -51.77
C SER A 99 -20.09 0.90 -51.62
N CYS A 100 -19.09 0.21 -51.06
CA CYS A 100 -18.77 -1.15 -50.63
C CYS A 100 -17.43 -1.10 -49.83
N ASP A 101 -17.13 -2.13 -49.01
CA ASP A 101 -15.84 -2.84 -48.80
C ASP A 101 -14.48 -2.08 -48.76
N ALA A 102 -13.38 -2.48 -48.10
CA ALA A 102 -12.98 -3.48 -47.10
C ALA A 102 -11.44 -3.29 -46.85
N LEU A 103 -10.87 -4.05 -45.89
CA LEU A 103 -9.48 -4.53 -45.79
C LEU A 103 -8.36 -3.73 -45.03
N SER A 104 -7.98 -4.33 -43.89
CA SER A 104 -6.64 -4.76 -43.41
C SER A 104 -5.34 -4.09 -43.88
N ASP A 105 -4.40 -3.82 -42.95
CA ASP A 105 -3.21 -4.69 -42.81
C ASP A 105 -2.34 -4.45 -41.55
N ASP A 106 -1.67 -5.53 -41.17
CA ASP A 106 -0.74 -5.77 -40.05
C ASP A 106 0.66 -5.15 -40.23
N SER A 107 1.41 -4.97 -39.14
CA SER A 107 2.84 -5.35 -39.08
C SER A 107 3.42 -5.30 -37.66
N SER A 108 4.06 -6.41 -37.32
CA SER A 108 4.85 -6.74 -36.14
C SER A 108 6.28 -6.18 -36.21
N ASP A 109 6.92 -5.95 -35.07
CA ASP A 109 8.35 -6.30 -34.96
C ASP A 109 8.84 -6.60 -33.53
N LEU A 110 9.71 -7.61 -33.47
CA LEU A 110 10.36 -8.24 -32.32
C LEU A 110 11.78 -7.66 -32.11
N GLY A 111 12.31 -7.76 -30.90
CA GLY A 111 13.73 -7.50 -30.64
C GLY A 111 14.10 -7.62 -29.17
N CYS A 112 14.84 -8.67 -28.84
CA CYS A 112 15.35 -9.00 -27.51
C CYS A 112 16.68 -8.28 -27.25
N ASP A 113 17.04 -8.01 -25.99
CA ASP A 113 18.42 -8.26 -25.56
C ASP A 113 18.59 -8.32 -24.04
N THR A 114 19.37 -9.32 -23.65
CA THR A 114 19.92 -9.61 -22.32
C THR A 114 21.15 -8.76 -22.06
N GLY A 115 21.29 -8.22 -20.84
CA GLY A 115 22.51 -7.54 -20.41
C GLY A 115 22.55 -7.36 -18.91
N SER A 116 23.41 -8.14 -18.25
CA SER A 116 23.88 -7.97 -16.88
C SER A 116 24.60 -6.62 -16.72
N CYS A 117 24.29 -5.86 -15.67
CA CYS A 117 25.21 -4.85 -15.17
C CYS A 117 25.22 -4.88 -13.64
N LEU A 118 26.45 -4.97 -13.15
CA LEU A 118 26.88 -5.03 -11.77
C LEU A 118 26.58 -3.74 -11.01
N ASP A 119 26.49 -3.98 -9.71
CA ASP A 119 26.44 -3.08 -8.58
C ASP A 119 27.55 -2.01 -8.60
N SER A 120 27.21 -0.80 -8.17
CA SER A 120 28.13 0.21 -7.65
C SER A 120 27.36 1.48 -7.28
N SER A 121 26.95 1.58 -6.02
CA SER A 121 26.94 2.87 -5.32
C SER A 121 27.22 2.65 -3.84
N GLU A 122 28.51 2.70 -3.52
CA GLU A 122 29.04 2.86 -2.17
C GLU A 122 28.34 4.03 -1.46
N ARG A 123 27.73 3.74 -0.30
CA ARG A 123 27.38 4.78 0.67
C ARG A 123 28.57 4.95 1.59
N ILE A 124 29.25 6.07 1.45
CA ILE A 124 30.25 6.56 2.38
C ILE A 124 29.54 6.79 3.73
N TYR A 125 29.89 5.94 4.70
CA TYR A 125 29.70 6.21 6.13
C TYR A 125 30.71 7.29 6.51
N ALA A 126 30.22 8.45 6.92
CA ALA A 126 31.01 9.41 7.69
C ALA A 126 30.54 9.32 9.14
N SER A 127 31.32 8.62 9.96
CA SER A 127 31.24 8.67 11.41
C SER A 127 31.76 10.03 11.89
N CYS A 128 30.93 10.78 12.59
CA CYS A 128 31.40 11.88 13.43
C CYS A 128 31.00 11.55 14.86
N ASN A 129 32.02 11.45 15.72
CA ASN A 129 31.92 11.28 17.16
C ASN A 129 31.25 12.52 17.76
N ASP A 130 30.14 12.33 18.47
CA ASP A 130 29.48 13.38 19.26
C ASP A 130 29.86 13.22 20.73
N ASP A 131 30.80 14.06 21.18
CA ASP A 131 30.94 14.43 22.57
C ASP A 131 30.27 15.80 22.80
N HIS A 132 29.43 15.84 23.83
CA HIS A 132 28.96 17.03 24.56
C HIS A 132 27.81 17.87 23.96
N LEU A 133 26.58 17.53 24.36
CA LEU A 133 25.57 18.50 24.80
C LEU A 133 24.60 17.84 25.80
N PRO A 134 24.44 18.39 27.02
CA PRO A 134 23.56 17.79 28.02
C PRO A 134 22.08 18.00 27.66
N SER A 135 21.33 16.89 27.69
CA SER A 135 19.88 16.85 27.63
C SER A 135 19.29 17.60 28.83
N ILE A 136 18.57 18.69 28.55
CA ILE A 136 17.72 19.36 29.54
C ILE A 136 16.39 18.59 29.55
N CYS A 137 16.27 17.62 30.46
CA CYS A 137 15.01 17.00 30.84
C CYS A 137 15.00 16.83 32.36
N ASP A 138 14.88 17.96 33.07
CA ASP A 138 14.44 17.98 34.46
C ASP A 138 13.20 18.85 34.54
N SER A 139 12.02 18.22 34.48
CA SER A 139 10.81 18.78 35.07
C SER A 139 10.38 17.84 36.19
N LYS A 140 10.79 18.21 37.40
CA LYS A 140 10.32 17.67 38.67
C LYS A 140 8.81 17.87 38.73
N PHE A 141 8.05 16.78 38.73
CA PHE A 141 6.68 16.79 39.24
C PHE A 141 6.66 16.30 40.69
N ILE A 142 5.83 16.98 41.46
CA ILE A 142 5.69 17.02 42.91
C ILE A 142 5.40 15.62 43.48
N GLN A 143 6.20 15.20 44.47
CA GLN A 143 5.88 14.11 45.39
C GLN A 143 5.52 14.73 46.75
N GLU A 144 4.22 14.86 47.01
CA GLU A 144 3.65 14.73 48.36
C GLU A 144 3.15 13.28 48.40
N GLY A 145 3.61 12.37 49.26
CA GLY A 145 3.86 12.50 50.69
C GLY A 145 2.83 11.60 51.37
N MET A 146 3.20 10.38 51.75
CA MET A 146 2.58 9.65 52.86
C MET A 146 3.39 8.40 53.22
N SER A 147 4.02 8.49 54.39
CA SER A 147 4.77 7.46 55.09
C SER A 147 3.84 6.37 55.63
N ALA A 148 4.29 5.11 55.61
CA ALA A 148 4.26 4.22 56.78
C ALA A 148 4.96 2.88 56.47
N THR A 149 6.15 2.72 57.05
CA THR A 149 6.55 1.57 57.89
C THR A 149 5.74 0.28 57.76
N THR A 150 6.38 -0.83 57.37
CA THR A 150 6.79 -1.91 58.31
C THR A 150 7.46 -3.07 57.57
N ARG A 151 8.68 -3.36 58.05
CA ARG A 151 9.48 -4.60 58.08
C ARG A 151 9.05 -5.84 57.28
N GLN A 152 10.07 -6.33 56.58
CA GLN A 152 10.36 -7.72 56.22
C GLN A 152 9.91 -8.74 57.29
N ASN A 153 9.40 -9.89 56.82
CA ASN A 153 9.95 -11.20 57.20
C ASN A 153 9.67 -12.20 56.08
N ASN A 154 10.76 -12.78 55.58
CA ASN A 154 10.77 -14.00 54.79
C ASN A 154 10.53 -15.19 55.73
N ASP A 155 9.78 -16.20 55.29
CA ASP A 155 10.10 -17.57 55.67
C ASP A 155 9.57 -18.61 54.65
N THR A 156 10.55 -19.38 54.15
CA THR A 156 10.58 -20.81 53.82
C THR A 156 9.55 -21.51 52.89
N LYS A 157 10.15 -22.17 51.87
CA LYS A 157 9.69 -23.16 50.86
C LYS A 157 9.08 -24.47 51.47
N PRO A 158 8.88 -25.58 50.69
CA PRO A 158 8.01 -25.85 49.52
C PRO A 158 7.19 -27.17 49.71
N SER A 159 6.22 -27.51 48.84
CA SER A 159 5.98 -28.89 48.33
C SER A 159 4.66 -29.05 47.55
N ASP A 160 4.78 -29.75 46.41
CA ASP A 160 3.94 -30.84 45.87
C ASP A 160 2.45 -30.68 45.51
N MET A 161 2.22 -30.76 44.19
CA MET A 161 1.40 -31.76 43.47
C MET A 161 -0.15 -31.77 43.56
N ALA A 162 -0.74 -31.69 42.34
CA ALA A 162 -1.98 -32.30 41.85
C ALA A 162 -3.36 -31.62 42.05
N CYS A 163 -3.89 -31.15 40.91
CA CYS A 163 -5.23 -31.41 40.33
C CYS A 163 -6.51 -31.23 41.18
N SER A 164 -7.34 -30.24 40.84
CA SER A 164 -8.77 -30.43 40.54
C SER A 164 -9.47 -29.11 40.17
N ASP A 165 -10.41 -29.22 39.25
CA ASP A 165 -11.35 -28.19 38.83
C ASP A 165 -12.28 -27.72 39.96
N THR A 166 -12.83 -26.51 39.76
CA THR A 166 -13.97 -25.83 40.42
C THR A 166 -13.64 -24.75 41.46
N ALA A 167 -13.63 -23.50 41.01
CA ALA A 167 -14.24 -22.37 41.72
C ALA A 167 -14.46 -21.19 40.74
N LEU A 168 -15.63 -21.20 40.10
CA LEU A 168 -16.28 -20.00 39.60
C LEU A 168 -16.60 -19.11 40.82
N ALA A 169 -16.42 -17.79 40.67
CA ALA A 169 -16.80 -16.72 41.61
C ALA A 169 -15.78 -16.30 42.69
N SER A 170 -14.89 -15.39 42.30
CA SER A 170 -14.69 -14.15 43.07
C SER A 170 -14.47 -13.00 42.09
N ALA A 171 -15.59 -12.34 41.83
CA ALA A 171 -15.80 -11.29 40.85
C ALA A 171 -15.14 -9.97 41.26
N SER A 172 -14.61 -9.29 40.24
CA SER A 172 -14.93 -7.89 39.98
C SER A 172 -14.57 -6.84 41.04
N GLN A 173 -13.31 -6.42 41.05
CA GLN A 173 -12.99 -4.99 41.21
C GLN A 173 -11.98 -4.58 40.14
N ILE A 174 -12.43 -4.66 38.87
CA ILE A 174 -11.79 -3.93 37.78
C ILE A 174 -12.01 -2.45 38.09
N LEU A 175 -10.93 -1.75 38.40
CA LEU A 175 -10.91 -0.30 38.53
C LEU A 175 -11.09 0.31 37.13
N ALA A 176 -12.33 0.25 36.62
CA ALA A 176 -12.70 0.85 35.36
C ALA A 176 -12.42 2.37 35.47
N PRO A 177 -11.60 2.95 34.58
CA PRO A 177 -11.53 4.40 34.49
C PRO A 177 -12.92 4.90 34.13
N LYS A 178 -13.53 5.68 35.03
CA LYS A 178 -14.81 6.35 34.76
C LYS A 178 -14.57 7.39 33.66
N ILE A 179 -14.68 6.97 32.40
CA ILE A 179 -14.92 7.88 31.28
C ILE A 179 -16.20 8.63 31.64
N LYS A 180 -16.14 9.96 31.72
CA LYS A 180 -17.34 10.74 32.03
C LYS A 180 -18.33 10.52 30.89
N ILE A 181 -19.59 10.23 31.22
CA ILE A 181 -20.67 9.99 30.24
C ILE A 181 -20.71 11.10 29.17
N LYS A 182 -20.41 12.34 29.57
CA LYS A 182 -20.34 13.52 28.69
C LYS A 182 -19.29 13.41 27.57
N ASP A 183 -18.16 12.77 27.85
CA ASP A 183 -17.08 12.59 26.86
C ASP A 183 -17.51 11.56 25.81
N LEU A 184 -18.10 10.45 26.25
CA LEU A 184 -18.64 9.41 25.36
C LEU A 184 -19.78 9.95 24.45
N GLU A 185 -20.66 10.78 25.02
CA GLU A 185 -21.70 11.49 24.26
C GLU A 185 -21.12 12.45 23.23
N SER A 186 -20.12 13.25 23.61
CA SER A 186 -19.39 14.16 22.71
C SER A 186 -18.80 13.42 21.51
N MET A 187 -18.17 12.26 21.74
CA MET A 187 -17.55 11.47 20.67
C MET A 187 -18.55 10.89 19.69
N ASN A 188 -19.69 10.38 20.19
CA ASN A 188 -20.77 9.89 19.35
C ASN A 188 -21.36 11.00 18.47
N LYS A 189 -21.45 12.24 18.97
CA LYS A 189 -21.88 13.41 18.17
C LYS A 189 -20.93 13.67 17.00
N VAL A 190 -19.62 13.66 17.24
CA VAL A 190 -18.60 13.89 16.21
C VAL A 190 -18.61 12.77 15.16
N LYS A 191 -18.69 11.51 15.57
CA LYS A 191 -18.78 10.36 14.64
C LYS A 191 -20.02 10.47 13.76
N ALA A 192 -21.18 10.74 14.36
CA ALA A 192 -22.45 10.90 13.63
C ALA A 192 -22.40 12.03 12.59
N VAL A 193 -21.81 13.18 12.95
CA VAL A 193 -21.65 14.31 12.02
C VAL A 193 -20.63 14.03 10.92
N SER A 194 -19.54 13.31 11.22
CA SER A 194 -18.58 12.88 10.20
C SER A 194 -19.21 11.93 9.18
N GLU A 195 -20.01 10.96 9.62
CA GLU A 195 -20.75 10.06 8.73
C GLU A 195 -21.80 10.80 7.91
N LEU A 196 -22.50 11.78 8.50
CA LEU A 196 -23.40 12.67 7.76
C LEU A 196 -22.67 13.42 6.63
N LYS A 197 -21.45 13.92 6.88
CA LYS A 197 -20.62 14.63 5.89
C LYS A 197 -20.13 13.72 4.76
N SER A 198 -19.98 12.40 4.99
CA SER A 198 -19.51 11.42 3.99
C SER A 198 -20.61 10.85 3.08
N CYS A 199 -21.66 11.64 2.80
CA CYS A 199 -22.75 11.23 1.91
C CYS A 199 -22.22 10.76 0.53
N PRO A 200 -22.57 9.55 0.06
CA PRO A 200 -22.15 9.04 -1.25
C PRO A 200 -22.59 9.94 -2.42
N LYS A 201 -21.75 10.04 -3.47
CA LYS A 201 -22.09 10.78 -4.69
C LYS A 201 -23.30 10.12 -5.38
N GLY A 202 -24.35 10.90 -5.64
CA GLY A 202 -25.59 10.42 -6.25
C GLY A 202 -26.69 10.03 -5.25
N MET A 203 -26.40 9.94 -3.95
CA MET A 203 -27.39 9.68 -2.91
C MET A 203 -28.02 10.96 -2.37
N SER A 204 -29.32 10.93 -2.06
CA SER A 204 -30.01 12.05 -1.42
C SER A 204 -29.49 12.29 -0.01
N LYS A 205 -29.05 13.52 0.28
CA LYS A 205 -28.54 13.93 1.60
C LYS A 205 -29.57 13.73 2.71
N THR A 206 -30.86 13.88 2.40
CA THR A 206 -31.95 13.71 3.37
C THR A 206 -32.16 12.24 3.72
N ILE A 207 -32.10 11.34 2.73
CA ILE A 207 -32.24 9.89 2.95
C ILE A 207 -31.03 9.37 3.73
N TRP A 208 -29.82 9.76 3.31
CA TRP A 208 -28.58 9.46 4.02
C TRP A 208 -28.63 9.96 5.47
N GLY A 209 -29.00 11.23 5.68
CA GLY A 209 -29.11 11.80 7.01
C GLY A 209 -30.11 11.08 7.90
N LYS A 210 -31.27 10.62 7.36
CA LYS A 210 -32.24 9.83 8.13
C LYS A 210 -31.68 8.48 8.57
N SER A 211 -30.95 7.79 7.68
CA SER A 211 -30.28 6.52 7.99
C SER A 211 -29.25 6.71 9.11
N ILE A 212 -28.39 7.73 9.02
CA ILE A 212 -27.41 8.03 10.06
C ILE A 212 -28.10 8.43 11.38
N ALA A 213 -29.14 9.27 11.33
CA ALA A 213 -29.89 9.65 12.52
C ALA A 213 -30.47 8.43 13.25
N GLY A 214 -31.04 7.47 12.49
CA GLY A 214 -31.52 6.20 13.01
C GLY A 214 -30.41 5.36 13.65
N LYS A 215 -29.25 5.24 12.99
CA LYS A 215 -28.08 4.50 13.50
C LYS A 215 -27.60 4.99 14.86
N TYR A 216 -27.63 6.31 15.08
CA TYR A 216 -27.22 6.94 16.34
C TYR A 216 -28.39 7.19 17.31
N ALA A 217 -29.58 6.65 17.03
CA ALA A 217 -30.79 6.81 17.83
C ALA A 217 -31.13 8.28 18.15
N VAL A 218 -30.95 9.18 17.18
CA VAL A 218 -31.24 10.62 17.31
C VAL A 218 -32.17 11.11 16.20
N SER A 219 -32.78 12.28 16.41
CA SER A 219 -33.57 12.91 15.36
C SER A 219 -32.67 13.50 14.26
N LEU A 220 -33.17 13.53 13.03
CA LEU A 220 -32.47 14.19 11.91
C LEU A 220 -32.14 15.66 12.23
N LYS A 221 -33.05 16.35 12.93
CA LYS A 221 -32.86 17.74 13.37
C LYS A 221 -31.68 17.86 14.33
N THR A 222 -31.62 17.00 15.34
CA THR A 222 -30.52 16.95 16.32
C THR A 222 -29.17 16.69 15.64
N LEU A 223 -29.14 15.79 14.65
CA LEU A 223 -27.93 15.49 13.89
C LEU A 223 -27.42 16.70 13.09
N TYR A 224 -28.32 17.47 12.47
CA TYR A 224 -27.95 18.72 11.79
C TYR A 224 -27.57 19.84 12.76
N GLU A 225 -28.18 19.92 13.94
CA GLU A 225 -27.78 20.85 15.01
C GLU A 225 -26.36 20.56 15.48
N TRP A 226 -26.02 19.27 15.72
CA TRP A 226 -24.65 18.87 16.01
C TRP A 226 -23.69 19.27 14.89
N ALA A 227 -24.10 19.06 13.63
CA ALA A 227 -23.29 19.45 12.48
C ALA A 227 -23.08 20.96 12.41
N LYS A 228 -24.06 21.77 12.83
CA LYS A 228 -23.96 23.23 12.91
C LYS A 228 -23.03 23.68 14.03
N ILE A 229 -23.18 23.13 15.23
CA ILE A 229 -22.31 23.42 16.38
C ILE A 229 -20.85 23.13 16.01
N LEU A 230 -20.58 21.92 15.49
CA LEU A 230 -19.22 21.50 15.10
C LEU A 230 -18.66 22.26 13.89
N LYS A 231 -19.50 22.93 13.08
CA LYS A 231 -19.03 23.83 12.01
C LYS A 231 -18.64 25.20 12.53
N THR A 232 -19.15 25.59 13.69
CA THR A 232 -18.82 26.85 14.38
C THR A 232 -17.54 26.69 15.19
N ASP A 233 -17.28 25.47 15.67
CA ASP A 233 -16.02 25.03 16.30
C ASP A 233 -14.95 24.56 15.30
N GLU A 234 -15.20 24.60 13.98
CA GLU A 234 -14.13 24.47 12.97
C GLU A 234 -13.25 25.70 13.14
N ALA A 235 -12.27 25.61 14.06
CA ALA A 235 -11.35 26.65 14.47
C ALA A 235 -10.89 27.47 13.27
N GLN A 236 -11.59 28.57 13.00
CA GLN A 236 -10.91 29.75 12.51
C GLN A 236 -10.00 30.11 13.67
N VAL A 237 -8.75 29.69 13.56
CA VAL A 237 -7.70 30.24 14.39
C VAL A 237 -7.77 31.73 14.13
N VAL A 238 -8.36 32.46 15.06
CA VAL A 238 -8.37 33.92 15.01
C VAL A 238 -6.90 34.29 15.12
N ASP A 239 -6.32 34.81 14.04
CA ASP A 239 -4.88 35.11 13.94
C ASP A 239 -4.38 35.94 15.13
N ASP A 240 -5.29 36.72 15.76
CA ASP A 240 -5.01 37.58 16.90
C ASP A 240 -4.60 36.82 18.19
N GLU A 241 -4.98 35.54 18.37
CA GLU A 241 -4.48 34.71 19.48
C GLU A 241 -3.08 34.12 19.22
N LEU A 242 -2.61 34.14 17.96
CA LEU A 242 -1.33 33.59 17.51
C LEU A 242 -0.22 34.65 17.31
N GLY A 243 -0.27 35.79 18.00
CA GLY A 243 0.78 36.83 18.03
C GLY A 243 2.16 36.37 18.58
N ILE A 244 2.54 35.11 18.33
CA ILE A 244 3.78 34.46 18.73
C ILE A 244 4.89 34.91 17.78
N ASP A 245 5.69 35.85 18.26
CA ASP A 245 6.86 36.38 17.56
C ASP A 245 8.13 35.65 18.02
N PHE A 246 8.67 34.78 17.17
CA PHE A 246 9.95 34.09 17.41
C PHE A 246 11.17 34.95 17.01
N LYS A 247 11.00 36.22 16.63
CA LYS A 247 12.13 37.12 16.39
C LYS A 247 12.83 37.41 17.72
N ALA A 248 14.13 37.09 17.77
CA ALA A 248 14.94 37.39 18.94
C ALA A 248 14.92 38.90 19.24
N LYS A 249 14.51 39.27 20.46
CA LYS A 249 14.54 40.64 20.96
C LYS A 249 15.67 40.76 21.95
N PHE A 250 16.70 41.52 21.60
CA PHE A 250 17.83 41.75 22.49
C PHE A 250 17.65 43.04 23.28
N LYS A 251 18.14 43.05 24.52
CA LYS A 251 18.39 44.27 25.30
C LYS A 251 19.76 44.11 25.94
N SER A 252 20.72 44.92 25.50
CA SER A 252 22.09 44.86 25.98
C SER A 252 22.73 46.23 25.91
N SER A 253 23.42 46.64 26.97
CA SER A 253 24.29 47.82 26.97
C SER A 253 25.71 47.49 26.50
N SER A 254 26.06 46.19 26.46
CA SER A 254 27.40 45.70 26.12
C SER A 254 27.54 45.32 24.64
N PHE A 255 26.43 45.14 23.91
CA PHE A 255 26.43 44.76 22.51
C PHE A 255 25.59 45.73 21.69
N ASP A 256 26.04 46.01 20.48
CA ASP A 256 25.19 46.57 19.46
C ASP A 256 24.17 45.53 18.97
N MET A 257 22.95 46.00 18.71
CA MET A 257 21.84 45.14 18.31
C MET A 257 22.12 44.42 16.99
N SER A 258 22.70 45.13 16.02
CA SER A 258 23.11 44.57 14.73
C SER A 258 24.14 43.45 14.86
N ALA A 259 25.03 43.52 15.85
CA ALA A 259 26.02 42.48 16.12
C ALA A 259 25.36 41.19 16.62
N LEU A 260 24.37 41.30 17.52
CA LEU A 260 23.62 40.13 18.01
C LEU A 260 22.69 39.54 16.94
N GLU A 261 22.05 40.39 16.12
CA GLU A 261 21.26 39.94 14.97
C GLU A 261 22.12 39.18 13.96
N TRP A 262 23.31 39.70 13.64
CA TRP A 262 24.28 39.01 12.80
C TRP A 262 24.72 37.68 13.43
N ALA A 263 24.99 37.66 14.74
CA ALA A 263 25.41 36.44 15.42
C ALA A 263 24.33 35.35 15.37
N VAL A 264 23.06 35.69 15.58
CA VAL A 264 21.95 34.74 15.42
C VAL A 264 21.82 34.28 13.97
N ALA A 265 21.98 35.18 12.99
CA ALA A 265 22.01 34.77 11.59
C ALA A 265 23.17 33.82 11.30
N ALA A 266 24.36 34.05 11.88
CA ALA A 266 25.52 33.17 11.76
C ALA A 266 25.26 31.79 12.40
N MET A 267 24.61 31.73 13.57
CA MET A 267 24.21 30.47 14.22
C MET A 267 23.21 29.69 13.36
N ILE A 268 22.22 30.34 12.78
CA ILE A 268 21.21 29.69 11.93
C ILE A 268 21.84 29.14 10.64
N ASN A 269 22.77 29.88 10.03
CA ASN A 269 23.45 29.45 8.81
C ASN A 269 24.58 28.43 9.07
N ASN A 270 25.05 28.32 10.31
CA ASN A 270 26.11 27.39 10.72
C ASN A 270 25.69 26.63 11.99
N PRO A 271 24.59 25.87 11.96
CA PRO A 271 23.94 25.40 13.19
C PRO A 271 24.68 24.26 13.90
N LEU A 272 25.69 23.66 13.26
CA LEU A 272 26.61 22.69 13.87
C LEU A 272 27.85 23.36 14.50
N ALA A 273 28.06 24.65 14.28
CA ALA A 273 29.19 25.36 14.85
C ALA A 273 29.00 25.62 16.35
N SER A 274 30.09 25.51 17.10
CA SER A 274 30.06 25.82 18.54
C SER A 274 29.79 27.31 18.76
N LYS A 275 29.13 27.65 19.88
CA LYS A 275 28.92 29.06 20.27
C LYS A 275 30.25 29.83 20.36
N THR A 276 31.34 29.16 20.73
CA THR A 276 32.69 29.75 20.80
C THR A 276 33.18 30.17 19.43
N PHE A 277 33.10 29.27 18.44
CA PHE A 277 33.50 29.57 17.07
C PHE A 277 32.66 30.69 16.45
N ILE A 278 31.34 30.71 16.71
CA ILE A 278 30.47 31.81 16.26
C ILE A 278 30.89 33.15 16.89
N TYR A 279 31.26 33.15 18.17
CA TYR A 279 31.69 34.37 18.85
C TYR A 279 33.06 34.88 18.35
N GLU A 280 33.98 33.99 18.00
CA GLU A 280 35.22 34.37 17.30
C GLU A 280 34.91 35.08 15.97
N LYS A 281 34.00 34.50 15.16
CA LYS A 281 33.58 35.12 13.90
C LYS A 281 32.81 36.42 14.08
N LEU A 282 32.05 36.55 15.17
CA LEU A 282 31.41 37.80 15.56
C LEU A 282 32.45 38.87 15.89
N THR A 283 33.57 38.51 16.50
CA THR A 283 34.68 39.43 16.79
C THR A 283 35.30 39.96 15.49
N ASP A 284 35.60 39.06 14.54
CA ASP A 284 36.09 39.44 13.20
C ASP A 284 35.12 40.39 12.47
N HIS A 285 33.81 40.14 12.60
CA HIS A 285 32.77 40.95 11.98
C HIS A 285 32.63 42.32 12.66
N ALA A 286 32.69 42.36 13.99
CA ALA A 286 32.56 43.56 14.78
C ALA A 286 33.73 44.53 14.53
N GLU A 287 34.96 44.04 14.45
CA GLU A 287 36.15 44.86 14.13
C GLU A 287 36.02 45.53 12.76
N LYS A 288 35.60 44.78 11.73
CA LYS A 288 35.44 45.29 10.36
C LYS A 288 34.34 46.35 10.23
N ASN A 289 33.31 46.28 11.06
CA ASN A 289 32.15 47.16 10.99
C ASN A 289 32.09 48.15 12.16
N ALA A 290 33.16 48.24 12.96
CA ALA A 290 33.26 49.07 14.15
C ALA A 290 32.07 48.91 15.12
N LEU A 291 31.61 47.67 15.33
CA LEU A 291 30.49 47.35 16.22
C LEU A 291 30.99 47.05 17.64
N LYS A 292 30.23 47.49 18.64
CA LYS A 292 30.46 47.18 20.04
C LYS A 292 29.98 45.75 20.35
N ILE A 293 30.86 44.92 20.88
CA ILE A 293 30.51 43.59 21.40
C ILE A 293 30.97 43.42 22.85
N GLY A 294 30.17 42.70 23.65
CA GLY A 294 30.49 42.36 25.04
C GLY A 294 31.15 40.99 25.13
N SER A 295 31.39 40.49 26.35
CA SER A 295 32.10 39.22 26.56
C SER A 295 31.36 37.97 26.04
N TYR A 296 32.12 36.90 25.77
CA TYR A 296 31.57 35.58 25.41
C TYR A 296 30.49 35.09 26.39
N LYS A 297 30.71 35.24 27.71
CA LYS A 297 29.72 34.86 28.72
C LYS A 297 28.38 35.60 28.54
N SER A 298 28.45 36.87 28.19
CA SER A 298 27.26 37.69 27.92
C SER A 298 26.59 37.29 26.61
N PHE A 299 27.36 37.02 25.55
CA PHE A 299 26.86 36.46 24.29
C PHE A 299 26.16 35.12 24.48
N ALA A 300 26.79 34.18 25.18
CA ALA A 300 26.26 32.85 25.42
C ALA A 300 24.92 32.91 26.16
N ARG A 301 24.78 33.80 27.15
CA ARG A 301 23.52 34.05 27.87
C ARG A 301 22.45 34.70 26.99
N LEU A 302 22.81 35.74 26.23
CA LEU A 302 21.89 36.48 25.36
C LEU A 302 21.39 35.66 24.17
N THR A 303 22.12 34.62 23.78
CA THR A 303 21.73 33.69 22.72
C THR A 303 21.10 32.40 23.23
N ASP A 304 21.02 32.19 24.55
CA ASP A 304 20.42 30.99 25.15
C ASP A 304 18.91 31.14 25.42
N THR A 305 18.19 31.81 24.53
CA THR A 305 16.75 32.02 24.68
C THR A 305 15.92 30.95 23.96
N PRO A 306 14.68 30.69 24.39
CA PRO A 306 13.78 29.75 23.71
C PRO A 306 13.58 30.09 22.23
N GLU A 307 13.53 31.37 21.87
CA GLU A 307 13.32 31.84 20.51
C GLU A 307 14.51 31.46 19.61
N ILE A 308 15.73 31.73 20.06
CA ILE A 308 16.94 31.41 19.29
C ILE A 308 17.15 29.90 19.22
N LYS A 309 16.87 29.17 20.31
CA LYS A 309 16.88 27.70 20.32
C LYS A 309 15.88 27.14 19.30
N ALA A 310 14.69 27.73 19.19
CA ALA A 310 13.70 27.33 18.18
C ALA A 310 14.18 27.56 16.75
N LEU A 311 14.82 28.70 16.48
CA LEU A 311 15.36 29.04 15.17
C LEU A 311 16.54 28.13 14.77
N VAL A 312 17.46 27.87 15.70
CA VAL A 312 18.57 26.93 15.48
C VAL A 312 18.03 25.51 15.28
N LEU A 313 17.07 25.07 16.09
CA LEU A 313 16.43 23.77 15.91
C LEU A 313 15.75 23.65 14.54
N LYS A 314 15.10 24.71 14.06
CA LYS A 314 14.56 24.76 12.69
C LYS A 314 15.65 24.66 11.64
N ALA A 315 16.81 25.28 11.86
CA ALA A 315 17.94 25.21 10.95
C ALA A 315 18.54 23.80 10.85
N VAL A 316 18.67 23.09 11.98
CA VAL A 316 19.20 21.72 12.02
C VAL A 316 18.17 20.71 11.52
N ASN A 317 16.97 20.73 12.08
CA ASN A 317 15.98 19.66 11.98
C ASN A 317 14.75 20.02 11.12
N GLY A 318 14.76 21.18 10.49
CA GLY A 318 13.65 21.71 9.71
C GLY A 318 12.38 21.93 10.55
N ASP A 319 11.25 22.08 9.86
CA ASP A 319 9.94 22.21 10.52
C ASP A 319 9.56 20.98 11.36
N ARG A 320 10.17 19.82 11.08
CA ARG A 320 9.91 18.59 11.84
C ARG A 320 10.47 18.69 13.25
N GLY A 321 11.70 19.19 13.41
CA GLY A 321 12.30 19.41 14.73
C GLY A 321 11.46 20.35 15.59
N VAL A 322 11.09 21.51 15.03
CA VAL A 322 10.21 22.48 15.70
C VAL A 322 8.88 21.85 16.08
N ARG A 323 8.26 21.10 15.15
CA ARG A 323 7.02 20.41 15.47
C ARG A 323 7.20 19.40 16.58
N ASN A 324 8.30 18.66 16.65
CA ASN A 324 8.47 17.61 17.66
C ASN A 324 8.80 18.14 19.05
N GLU A 325 9.70 19.12 19.15
CA GLU A 325 10.24 19.61 20.43
C GLU A 325 9.49 20.82 21.00
N ILE A 326 8.88 21.65 20.14
CA ILE A 326 8.36 22.97 20.53
C ILE A 326 6.84 23.05 20.41
N ALA A 327 6.28 22.62 19.29
CA ALA A 327 4.83 22.71 19.09
C ALA A 327 4.09 21.77 20.06
N PRO A 328 2.89 22.13 20.56
CA PRO A 328 2.14 21.28 21.49
C PRO A 328 1.74 19.95 20.84
N PHE A 329 1.78 18.87 21.61
CA PHE A 329 1.31 17.55 21.17
C PHE A 329 -0.22 17.56 21.05
N VAL A 330 -0.74 16.88 20.01
CA VAL A 330 -2.17 16.64 19.90
C VAL A 330 -2.50 15.43 20.76
N LEU A 331 -3.13 15.66 21.90
CA LEU A 331 -3.65 14.59 22.76
C LEU A 331 -4.88 13.98 22.10
N ARG A 332 -4.86 12.65 21.92
CA ARG A 332 -5.96 11.88 21.32
C ARG A 332 -6.34 10.78 22.28
N ASP A 333 -7.60 10.74 22.70
CA ASP A 333 -8.13 9.56 23.35
C ASP A 333 -8.43 8.51 22.30
N LEU A 334 -7.60 7.46 22.25
CA LEU A 334 -7.76 6.35 21.32
C LEU A 334 -8.72 5.27 21.86
N ASN A 335 -9.04 5.28 23.16
CA ASN A 335 -9.91 4.25 23.76
C ASN A 335 -11.34 4.28 23.22
N CYS A 336 -11.72 5.35 22.54
CA CYS A 336 -13.02 5.55 21.91
C CYS A 336 -13.29 4.76 20.62
N TYR A 337 -12.25 4.18 20.02
CA TYR A 337 -12.42 3.34 18.85
C TYR A 337 -12.95 1.98 19.31
N GLU A 338 -13.94 1.48 18.60
CA GLU A 338 -14.35 0.09 18.69
C GLU A 338 -13.27 -0.82 18.09
N SER A 339 -13.24 -2.09 18.50
CA SER A 339 -12.33 -3.06 17.90
C SER A 339 -12.55 -3.14 16.39
N LEU A 340 -11.44 -3.10 15.66
CA LEU A 340 -11.38 -3.12 14.19
C LEU A 340 -12.09 -1.94 13.51
N GLU A 341 -12.43 -0.86 14.24
CA GLU A 341 -12.91 0.38 13.62
C GLU A 341 -11.80 1.08 12.84
N LEU A 342 -10.59 1.08 13.42
CA LEU A 342 -9.40 1.61 12.77
C LEU A 342 -8.18 0.79 13.18
N VAL A 343 -7.55 0.14 12.20
CA VAL A 343 -6.29 -0.58 12.41
C VAL A 343 -5.13 0.20 11.80
N CYS A 344 -4.03 0.34 12.53
CA CYS A 344 -2.85 1.07 12.07
C CYS A 344 -1.73 0.10 11.70
N GLY A 345 -1.17 0.27 10.51
CA GLY A 345 -0.11 -0.54 9.95
C GLY A 345 1.19 0.24 9.80
N ASP A 346 2.30 -0.36 10.20
CA ASP A 346 3.62 0.23 10.01
C ASP A 346 4.76 -0.80 9.96
N GLN A 347 5.88 -0.37 9.38
CA GLN A 347 7.11 -1.15 9.30
C GLN A 347 7.92 -1.03 10.59
N ILE A 348 8.56 -2.11 11.01
CA ILE A 348 9.60 -2.11 12.04
C ILE A 348 10.89 -2.69 11.43
N VAL A 349 11.99 -1.98 11.65
CA VAL A 349 13.35 -2.46 11.41
C VAL A 349 13.93 -2.82 12.77
N PHE A 350 14.32 -4.08 12.96
CA PHE A 350 14.80 -4.51 14.28
C PHE A 350 16.24 -4.03 14.52
N ASP A 351 16.55 -3.66 15.75
CA ASP A 351 17.90 -3.28 16.19
C ASP A 351 18.87 -4.49 16.33
N PHE A 352 18.39 -5.72 16.07
CA PHE A 352 19.14 -6.97 16.19
C PHE A 352 19.37 -7.61 14.83
N ASP A 353 20.57 -8.15 14.61
CA ASP A 353 20.82 -9.00 13.44
C ASP A 353 20.48 -10.46 13.76
N ALA A 354 20.09 -11.20 12.73
CA ALA A 354 19.75 -12.60 12.87
C ALA A 354 20.22 -13.42 11.66
N ILE A 355 20.59 -14.67 11.94
CA ILE A 355 20.93 -15.67 10.93
C ILE A 355 19.63 -16.21 10.35
N CYS A 356 19.39 -15.93 9.07
CA CYS A 356 18.19 -16.40 8.38
C CYS A 356 18.27 -17.91 8.10
N PRO A 357 17.16 -18.56 7.68
CA PRO A 357 17.18 -19.99 7.34
C PRO A 357 18.15 -20.38 6.21
N ALA A 358 18.55 -19.42 5.38
CA ALA A 358 19.58 -19.63 4.35
C ALA A 358 21.02 -19.57 4.88
N GLY A 359 21.21 -19.26 6.17
CA GLY A 359 22.53 -19.15 6.83
C GLY A 359 23.17 -17.77 6.76
N GLU A 360 22.53 -16.79 6.12
CA GLU A 360 23.05 -15.43 6.00
C GLU A 360 22.67 -14.57 7.21
N VAL A 361 23.60 -13.72 7.67
CA VAL A 361 23.31 -12.70 8.68
C VAL A 361 22.61 -11.54 8.02
N VAL A 362 21.39 -11.24 8.47
CA VAL A 362 20.59 -10.14 7.95
C VAL A 362 19.93 -9.37 9.08
N ASN A 363 19.55 -8.13 8.78
CA ASN A 363 18.75 -7.31 9.68
C ASN A 363 17.26 -7.57 9.42
N PRO A 364 16.52 -8.22 10.34
CA PRO A 364 15.11 -8.54 10.13
C PRO A 364 14.25 -7.27 10.08
N ASN A 365 13.19 -7.34 9.30
CA ASN A 365 12.13 -6.35 9.25
C ASN A 365 10.80 -7.03 9.57
N ALA A 366 9.80 -6.27 9.99
CA ALA A 366 8.43 -6.75 10.00
C ALA A 366 7.44 -5.67 9.59
N TYR A 367 6.24 -6.08 9.19
CA TYR A 367 5.09 -5.20 9.11
C TYR A 367 4.08 -5.61 10.17
N VAL A 368 3.61 -4.63 10.96
CA VAL A 368 2.79 -4.87 12.14
C VAL A 368 1.49 -4.09 12.04
N TRP A 369 0.39 -4.73 12.41
CA TRP A 369 -0.93 -4.15 12.55
C TRP A 369 -1.34 -4.08 14.01
N ILE A 370 -1.78 -2.89 14.43
CA ILE A 370 -2.39 -2.66 15.74
C ILE A 370 -3.85 -2.25 15.59
N ASP A 371 -4.67 -2.67 16.54
CA ASP A 371 -5.98 -2.06 16.76
C ASP A 371 -5.79 -0.71 17.47
N MET A 372 -6.32 0.38 16.91
CA MET A 372 -6.14 1.71 17.52
C MET A 372 -6.91 1.84 18.85
N GLY A 373 -8.08 1.20 18.94
CA GLY A 373 -8.98 1.26 20.09
C GLY A 373 -8.43 0.62 21.35
N SER A 374 -7.55 -0.37 21.21
CA SER A 374 -6.96 -1.11 22.32
C SER A 374 -5.43 -1.00 22.39
N GLY A 375 -4.77 -0.71 21.26
CA GLY A 375 -3.30 -0.81 21.12
C GLY A 375 -2.78 -2.24 21.00
N ALA A 376 -3.66 -3.24 20.86
CA ALA A 376 -3.27 -4.63 20.72
C ALA A 376 -2.60 -4.88 19.36
N ILE A 377 -1.55 -5.68 19.36
CA ILE A 377 -0.92 -6.21 18.15
C ILE A 377 -1.76 -7.39 17.68
N ILE A 378 -2.34 -7.25 16.49
CA ILE A 378 -3.30 -8.22 15.93
C ILE A 378 -2.80 -8.88 14.64
N GLY A 379 -1.70 -8.39 14.06
CA GLY A 379 -1.08 -9.00 12.89
C GLY A 379 0.39 -8.62 12.75
N ILE A 380 1.23 -9.58 12.39
CA ILE A 380 2.67 -9.38 12.22
C ILE A 380 3.22 -10.32 11.13
N ASP A 381 4.02 -9.80 10.21
CA ASP A 381 4.76 -10.60 9.24
C ASP A 381 6.23 -10.20 9.30
N ILE A 382 7.09 -11.14 9.68
CA ILE A 382 8.53 -10.95 9.83
C ILE A 382 9.20 -11.41 8.55
N THR A 383 10.14 -10.62 8.05
CA THR A 383 10.94 -10.92 6.87
C THR A 383 12.43 -10.68 7.13
N PHE A 384 13.25 -11.57 6.60
CA PHE A 384 14.71 -11.57 6.70
C PHE A 384 15.31 -10.86 5.48
N GLY A 385 14.84 -9.64 5.26
CA GLY A 385 15.11 -8.79 4.09
C GLY A 385 14.23 -7.54 4.15
N LYS A 386 14.19 -6.72 3.09
CA LYS A 386 13.30 -5.54 3.08
C LYS A 386 11.83 -5.98 3.03
N TYR A 387 11.01 -5.42 3.91
CA TYR A 387 9.56 -5.61 3.82
C TYR A 387 9.04 -5.15 2.45
N ASN A 388 7.97 -5.79 2.01
CA ASN A 388 7.35 -5.52 0.73
C ASN A 388 5.83 -5.61 0.84
N LYS A 389 5.14 -5.42 -0.28
CA LYS A 389 3.66 -5.44 -0.33
C LYS A 389 3.05 -6.75 0.19
N PHE A 390 3.75 -7.88 0.07
CA PHE A 390 3.27 -9.17 0.57
C PHE A 390 3.43 -9.27 2.09
N CYS A 391 4.46 -8.66 2.68
CA CYS A 391 4.57 -8.56 4.14
C CYS A 391 3.37 -7.80 4.74
N ILE A 392 2.97 -6.70 4.09
CA ILE A 392 1.76 -5.95 4.45
C ILE A 392 0.50 -6.83 4.31
N GLY A 393 0.40 -7.59 3.21
CA GLY A 393 -0.70 -8.51 2.95
C GLY A 393 -0.80 -9.62 4.00
N ASN A 394 0.29 -10.35 4.26
CA ASN A 394 0.33 -11.47 5.20
C ASN A 394 0.02 -11.02 6.64
N SER A 395 0.63 -9.93 7.08
CA SER A 395 0.34 -9.35 8.41
C SER A 395 -1.11 -8.89 8.51
N LEU A 396 -1.68 -8.34 7.43
CA LEU A 396 -3.10 -7.97 7.38
C LEU A 396 -4.00 -9.20 7.36
N LYS A 397 -3.62 -10.28 6.65
CA LYS A 397 -4.32 -11.58 6.65
C LYS A 397 -4.46 -12.09 8.07
N MET A 398 -3.41 -11.98 8.90
CA MET A 398 -3.47 -12.32 10.33
C MET A 398 -4.45 -11.44 11.10
N ALA A 399 -4.38 -10.11 10.91
CA ALA A 399 -5.27 -9.17 11.58
C ALA A 399 -6.76 -9.41 11.25
N VAL A 400 -7.09 -9.72 10.00
CA VAL A 400 -8.48 -9.94 9.57
C VAL A 400 -9.06 -11.28 10.00
N LYS A 401 -8.26 -12.19 10.61
CA LYS A 401 -8.79 -13.41 11.24
C LYS A 401 -9.74 -13.11 12.40
N PHE A 402 -9.56 -11.96 13.05
CA PHE A 402 -10.49 -11.45 14.08
C PHE A 402 -11.73 -10.78 13.47
N GLY A 403 -11.65 -10.38 12.20
CA GLY A 403 -12.74 -9.79 11.43
C GLY A 403 -12.29 -8.66 10.50
N VAL A 404 -13.14 -8.30 9.55
CA VAL A 404 -12.87 -7.24 8.57
C VAL A 404 -12.96 -5.86 9.23
N PRO A 405 -11.90 -5.03 9.22
CA PRO A 405 -11.93 -3.71 9.81
C PRO A 405 -12.63 -2.67 8.91
N ASP A 406 -13.18 -1.62 9.52
CA ASP A 406 -13.84 -0.54 8.78
C ASP A 406 -12.82 0.30 7.99
N ALA A 407 -11.65 0.53 8.59
CA ALA A 407 -10.57 1.31 8.01
C ALA A 407 -9.18 0.81 8.40
N ILE A 408 -8.25 0.91 7.45
CA ILE A 408 -6.81 0.79 7.68
C ILE A 408 -6.15 2.18 7.65
N TYR A 409 -5.14 2.37 8.49
CA TYR A 409 -4.29 3.56 8.53
C TYR A 409 -2.84 3.18 8.31
N THR A 410 -2.25 3.60 7.19
CA THR A 410 -0.86 3.25 6.88
C THR A 410 -0.08 4.47 6.44
N ASP A 411 1.22 4.28 6.24
CA ASP A 411 2.06 5.26 5.56
C ASP A 411 1.73 5.36 4.07
N ASN A 412 2.21 6.44 3.47
CA ASN A 412 2.06 6.72 2.05
C ASN A 412 3.21 6.11 1.21
N GLY A 413 3.78 4.98 1.69
CA GLY A 413 4.89 4.29 1.06
C GLY A 413 4.47 3.52 -0.19
N LYS A 414 5.45 3.18 -1.04
CA LYS A 414 5.19 2.43 -2.28
C LYS A 414 4.57 1.04 -2.03
N PRO A 415 5.02 0.26 -1.03
CA PRO A 415 4.40 -1.03 -0.72
C PRO A 415 2.93 -0.93 -0.31
N GLU A 416 2.59 0.01 0.57
CA GLU A 416 1.25 0.27 1.11
C GLU A 416 0.27 0.71 0.02
N LEU A 417 0.76 1.45 -0.97
CA LEU A 417 -0.01 1.95 -2.10
C LEU A 417 -0.04 1.00 -3.30
N SER A 418 0.48 -0.22 -3.15
CA SER A 418 0.55 -1.16 -4.26
C SER A 418 -0.84 -1.55 -4.77
N LYS A 419 -0.91 -1.90 -6.07
CA LYS A 419 -2.13 -2.46 -6.68
C LYS A 419 -2.63 -3.70 -5.93
N TYR A 420 -1.71 -4.49 -5.39
CA TYR A 420 -2.01 -5.67 -4.58
C TYR A 420 -2.83 -5.33 -3.33
N ILE A 421 -2.40 -4.37 -2.51
CA ILE A 421 -3.13 -3.94 -1.31
C ILE A 421 -4.49 -3.33 -1.69
N THR A 422 -4.54 -2.57 -2.80
CA THR A 422 -5.80 -2.02 -3.31
C THR A 422 -6.80 -3.12 -3.68
N GLN A 423 -6.35 -4.18 -4.35
CA GLN A 423 -7.18 -5.32 -4.72
C GLN A 423 -7.59 -6.15 -3.50
N VAL A 424 -6.68 -6.43 -2.56
CA VAL A 424 -7.02 -7.12 -1.30
C VAL A 424 -8.13 -6.37 -0.55
N ARG A 425 -8.03 -5.05 -0.44
CA ARG A 425 -9.07 -4.21 0.16
C ARG A 425 -10.41 -4.33 -0.56
N SER A 426 -10.39 -4.32 -1.90
CA SER A 426 -11.58 -4.47 -2.72
C SER A 426 -12.25 -5.82 -2.48
N ASP A 427 -11.46 -6.90 -2.48
CA ASP A 427 -11.96 -8.27 -2.30
C ASP A 427 -12.53 -8.49 -0.88
N LEU A 428 -11.87 -7.97 0.16
CA LEU A 428 -12.37 -8.00 1.54
C LEU A 428 -13.68 -7.24 1.73
N SER A 429 -13.92 -6.26 0.86
CA SER A 429 -15.06 -5.37 0.95
C SER A 429 -16.26 -5.79 0.08
N GLY A 430 -16.03 -6.75 -0.82
CA GLY A 430 -16.99 -7.21 -1.81
C GLY A 430 -18.05 -8.21 -1.32
N ILE A 431 -18.14 -8.54 -0.03
CA ILE A 431 -19.26 -9.34 0.47
C ILE A 431 -20.48 -8.43 0.62
N LYS A 432 -21.40 -8.54 -0.34
CA LYS A 432 -22.82 -8.25 -0.13
C LYS A 432 -23.41 -9.38 0.71
N PHE A 433 -23.56 -9.17 2.02
CA PHE A 433 -24.50 -9.98 2.78
C PHE A 433 -25.91 -9.57 2.32
N LYS A 434 -26.77 -10.54 1.99
CA LYS A 434 -28.15 -10.31 1.51
C LYS A 434 -29.01 -9.46 2.45
N ASP A 435 -28.55 -9.17 3.66
CA ASP A 435 -29.32 -8.49 4.70
C ASP A 435 -28.84 -7.05 5.00
N PHE A 436 -27.84 -6.52 4.27
CA PHE A 436 -27.35 -5.14 4.46
C PHE A 436 -27.03 -4.46 3.11
N ASP A 437 -28.08 -3.99 2.43
CA ASP A 437 -28.03 -3.51 1.04
C ASP A 437 -27.46 -2.08 0.83
N ASP A 438 -27.02 -1.35 1.86
CA ASP A 438 -26.83 0.12 1.75
C ASP A 438 -25.46 0.71 2.16
N LEU A 439 -24.35 -0.03 2.16
CA LEU A 439 -23.02 0.56 2.40
C LEU A 439 -22.07 0.47 1.19
N PRO A 440 -21.37 1.57 0.82
CA PRO A 440 -20.23 1.50 -0.08
C PRO A 440 -19.03 0.95 0.70
N ILE A 441 -18.95 -0.38 0.80
CA ILE A 441 -17.91 -1.07 1.55
C ILE A 441 -16.70 -1.17 0.63
N THR A 442 -15.76 -0.22 0.73
CA THR A 442 -14.33 -0.52 0.51
C THR A 442 -13.68 -0.21 1.83
N MET A 443 -13.00 -1.19 2.45
CA MET A 443 -12.25 -0.98 3.69
C MET A 443 -11.43 0.30 3.55
N LEU A 444 -11.77 1.37 4.27
CA LEU A 444 -11.26 2.71 4.01
C LEU A 444 -9.75 2.74 4.24
N HIS A 445 -9.00 3.48 3.42
CA HIS A 445 -7.55 3.60 3.61
C HIS A 445 -7.17 5.03 3.90
N LYS A 446 -6.99 5.29 5.19
CA LYS A 446 -6.41 6.53 5.69
C LYS A 446 -4.90 6.45 5.48
N LYS A 447 -4.30 7.57 5.07
CA LYS A 447 -2.86 7.65 4.77
C LYS A 447 -2.23 8.73 5.61
N ALA A 448 -1.07 8.44 6.19
CA ALA A 448 -0.31 9.44 6.92
C ALA A 448 0.14 10.57 5.97
N LYS A 449 0.05 11.82 6.42
CA LYS A 449 0.58 12.95 5.67
C LYS A 449 2.11 12.86 5.66
N PRO A 450 2.78 13.01 4.49
CA PRO A 450 4.23 13.02 4.43
C PRO A 450 4.83 14.06 5.38
N ARG A 451 5.94 13.71 6.04
CA ARG A 451 6.69 14.58 6.98
C ARG A 451 5.91 14.99 8.25
N ASN A 452 4.92 14.21 8.67
CA ASN A 452 4.23 14.40 9.95
C ASN A 452 4.51 13.22 10.90
N SER A 453 5.59 13.31 11.68
CA SER A 453 5.99 12.27 12.65
C SER A 453 4.98 12.04 13.77
N ARG A 454 4.10 13.01 14.07
CA ARG A 454 3.12 12.92 15.17
C ARG A 454 1.81 12.23 14.77
N ALA A 455 1.77 11.64 13.57
CA ALA A 455 0.53 11.14 12.99
C ALA A 455 0.14 9.76 13.53
N LYS A 456 1.12 8.88 13.84
CA LYS A 456 0.87 7.50 14.24
C LYS A 456 1.40 7.19 15.65
N PRO A 457 0.60 6.53 16.51
CA PRO A 457 1.02 6.14 17.86
C PRO A 457 1.92 4.89 17.90
N ILE A 458 2.04 4.16 16.79
CA ILE A 458 2.70 2.84 16.72
C ILE A 458 4.23 2.92 16.90
N GLU A 459 4.86 4.05 16.59
CA GLU A 459 6.32 4.22 16.73
C GLU A 459 6.79 4.03 18.18
N ASN A 460 6.02 4.55 19.16
CA ASN A 460 6.39 4.40 20.57
C ASN A 460 6.28 2.93 21.02
N MET A 461 5.26 2.22 20.56
CA MET A 461 5.09 0.79 20.83
C MET A 461 6.30 -0.02 20.34
N PHE A 462 6.79 0.22 19.11
CA PHE A 462 7.95 -0.50 18.59
C PHE A 462 9.20 -0.32 19.45
N ASN A 463 9.42 0.88 20.00
CA ASN A 463 10.52 1.13 20.92
C ASN A 463 10.39 0.27 22.19
N HIS A 464 9.18 0.14 22.75
CA HIS A 464 8.94 -0.71 23.91
C HIS A 464 9.16 -2.20 23.61
N ILE A 465 8.67 -2.69 22.46
CA ILE A 465 8.87 -4.09 22.04
C ILE A 465 10.35 -4.41 21.89
N GLN A 466 11.10 -3.57 21.15
CA GLN A 466 12.53 -3.80 20.91
C GLN A 466 13.35 -3.71 22.20
N ARG A 467 13.03 -2.75 23.07
CA ARG A 467 13.65 -2.65 24.38
C ARG A 467 13.40 -3.90 25.21
N ARG A 468 12.15 -4.36 25.29
CA ARG A 468 11.78 -5.55 26.05
C ARG A 468 12.50 -6.79 25.53
N MET A 469 12.57 -6.93 24.20
CA MET A 469 13.32 -7.98 23.53
C MET A 469 14.80 -7.94 23.93
N GLY A 470 15.44 -6.77 23.90
CA GLY A 470 16.84 -6.60 24.31
C GLY A 470 17.10 -6.93 25.78
N GLU A 471 16.21 -6.52 26.69
CA GLU A 471 16.28 -6.86 28.11
C GLU A 471 16.24 -8.40 28.32
N MET A 472 15.35 -9.11 27.61
CA MET A 472 15.27 -10.57 27.69
C MET A 472 16.55 -11.26 27.18
N ILE A 473 17.08 -10.81 26.05
CA ILE A 473 18.31 -11.37 25.46
C ILE A 473 19.51 -11.18 26.40
N VAL A 474 19.68 -9.98 26.96
CA VAL A 474 20.78 -9.66 27.86
C VAL A 474 20.69 -10.46 29.16
N PHE A 475 19.49 -10.61 29.70
CA PHE A 475 19.25 -11.38 30.91
C PHE A 475 19.55 -12.88 30.70
N GLU A 476 19.08 -13.49 29.61
CA GLU A 476 19.29 -14.90 29.32
C GLU A 476 20.75 -15.23 28.93
N ASN A 477 21.48 -14.28 28.33
CA ASN A 477 22.87 -14.47 27.88
C ASN A 477 23.94 -13.91 28.84
N GLY A 478 23.56 -13.44 30.05
CA GLY A 478 24.52 -13.10 31.11
C GLY A 478 25.28 -11.78 30.96
N GLY A 479 24.68 -10.74 30.37
CA GLY A 479 25.34 -9.44 30.19
C GLY A 479 25.56 -8.68 31.51
N ALA A 480 26.82 -8.31 31.78
CA ALA A 480 27.24 -7.59 32.98
C ALA A 480 26.60 -6.19 33.09
N SER A 481 26.12 -5.86 34.29
CA SER A 481 25.90 -4.51 34.84
C SER A 481 25.06 -3.55 33.98
N TYR A 482 23.74 -3.67 34.09
CA TYR A 482 22.75 -2.75 33.53
C TYR A 482 22.68 -1.44 34.37
N HIS A 483 23.62 -0.52 34.17
CA HIS A 483 23.50 0.84 34.73
C HIS A 483 22.92 1.82 33.70
N LYS A 484 21.97 2.64 34.16
CA LYS A 484 21.20 3.63 33.40
C LYS A 484 22.07 4.78 32.92
N ASP A 485 22.87 4.56 31.88
CA ASP A 485 23.59 5.64 31.19
C ASP A 485 23.23 5.68 29.70
N ASN A 486 23.24 6.86 29.08
CA ASN A 486 22.79 7.01 27.69
C ASN A 486 23.74 6.34 26.67
N ARG A 487 25.01 6.12 27.03
CA ARG A 487 25.99 5.36 26.25
C ARG A 487 25.62 3.89 26.06
N THR A 488 24.69 3.36 26.86
CA THR A 488 24.30 1.94 26.85
C THR A 488 23.47 1.55 25.62
N LYS A 489 22.74 2.47 24.98
CA LYS A 489 21.93 2.16 23.79
C LYS A 489 22.79 1.84 22.56
N GLU A 490 23.88 2.56 22.37
CA GLU A 490 24.83 2.33 21.26
C GLU A 490 25.59 1.02 21.48
N ILE A 491 26.06 0.78 22.72
CA ILE A 491 26.71 -0.47 23.10
C ILE A 491 25.79 -1.68 22.89
N ILE A 492 24.49 -1.58 23.23
CA ILE A 492 23.52 -2.65 22.96
C ILE A 492 23.35 -2.89 21.47
N LYS A 493 23.28 -1.84 20.64
CA LYS A 493 23.18 -1.97 19.19
C LYS A 493 24.43 -2.62 18.59
N GLU A 494 25.61 -2.23 19.06
CA GLU A 494 26.86 -2.86 18.64
C GLU A 494 26.93 -4.33 19.07
N TYR A 495 26.57 -4.63 20.33
CA TYR A 495 26.52 -6.00 20.84
C TYR A 495 25.51 -6.87 20.07
N ALA A 496 24.33 -6.34 19.77
CA ALA A 496 23.28 -7.02 19.01
C ALA A 496 23.68 -7.33 17.57
N LYS A 497 24.50 -6.47 16.96
CA LYS A 497 25.11 -6.72 15.64
C LYS A 497 26.26 -7.72 15.71
N ALA A 498 27.08 -7.65 16.76
CA ALA A 498 28.20 -8.56 16.96
C ALA A 498 27.76 -9.99 17.33
N ASN A 499 26.55 -10.15 17.89
CA ASN A 499 25.99 -11.43 18.34
C ASN A 499 24.64 -11.71 17.67
N PRO A 500 24.63 -12.08 16.37
CA PRO A 500 23.39 -12.33 15.66
C PRO A 500 22.64 -13.52 16.25
N LEU A 501 21.32 -13.38 16.39
CA LEU A 501 20.46 -14.45 16.89
C LEU A 501 20.20 -15.48 15.78
N ASN A 502 20.14 -16.78 16.10
CA ASN A 502 19.61 -17.73 15.12
C ASN A 502 18.11 -17.46 14.89
N PHE A 503 17.60 -17.85 13.72
CA PHE A 503 16.20 -17.68 13.31
C PHE A 503 15.21 -18.04 14.43
N ASP A 504 15.30 -19.24 15.00
CA ASP A 504 14.33 -19.70 16.00
C ASP A 504 14.36 -18.87 17.29
N LYS A 505 15.54 -18.49 17.79
CA LYS A 505 15.62 -17.63 18.98
C LYS A 505 15.07 -16.24 18.67
N PHE A 506 15.41 -15.67 17.52
CA PHE A 506 14.87 -14.37 17.12
C PHE A 506 13.35 -14.38 17.13
N ILE A 507 12.73 -15.36 16.47
CA ILE A 507 11.27 -15.52 16.44
C ILE A 507 10.70 -15.71 17.85
N ALA A 508 11.31 -16.56 18.69
CA ALA A 508 10.87 -16.80 20.05
C ALA A 508 10.90 -15.52 20.91
N TYR A 509 11.95 -14.70 20.80
CA TYR A 509 12.04 -13.44 21.52
C TYR A 509 11.02 -12.41 21.04
N VAL A 510 10.77 -12.31 19.73
CA VAL A 510 9.70 -11.44 19.20
C VAL A 510 8.34 -11.90 19.72
N GLN A 511 8.06 -13.21 19.72
CA GLN A 511 6.81 -13.76 20.28
C GLN A 511 6.65 -13.41 21.77
N LYS A 512 7.69 -13.61 22.59
CA LYS A 512 7.68 -13.22 24.01
C LYS A 512 7.41 -11.71 24.19
N ALA A 513 8.04 -10.86 23.38
CA ALA A 513 7.87 -9.41 23.46
C ALA A 513 6.47 -8.94 23.03
N VAL A 514 5.91 -9.52 21.96
CA VAL A 514 4.54 -9.25 21.51
C VAL A 514 3.53 -9.73 22.54
N LYS A 515 3.72 -10.92 23.12
CA LYS A 515 2.87 -11.43 24.20
C LYS A 515 2.86 -10.48 25.39
N TRP A 516 4.04 -10.07 25.86
CA TRP A 516 4.17 -9.09 26.93
C TRP A 516 3.43 -7.78 26.60
N TRP A 517 3.58 -7.25 25.38
CA TRP A 517 2.86 -6.04 24.99
C TRP A 517 1.34 -6.24 24.99
N ASN A 518 0.85 -7.38 24.54
CA ASN A 518 -0.58 -7.62 24.49
C ASN A 518 -1.21 -7.83 25.88
N GLU A 519 -0.42 -8.28 26.86
CA GLU A 519 -0.87 -8.63 28.22
C GLU A 519 -0.52 -7.58 29.29
N HIS A 520 0.35 -6.61 29.01
CA HIS A 520 0.70 -5.57 30.00
C HIS A 520 -0.46 -4.61 30.25
N ILE A 521 -0.46 -4.01 31.45
CA ILE A 521 -1.33 -2.87 31.75
C ILE A 521 -0.69 -1.62 31.14
N ASN A 522 -1.39 -0.99 30.19
CA ASN A 522 -1.03 0.33 29.71
C ASN A 522 -1.53 1.36 30.72
N GLU A 523 -0.62 1.94 31.52
CA GLU A 523 -0.97 2.85 32.62
C GLU A 523 -1.66 4.14 32.15
N ASP A 524 -1.18 4.73 31.04
CA ASP A 524 -1.74 5.96 30.46
C ASP A 524 -3.19 5.77 30.02
N ARG A 525 -3.47 4.64 29.36
CA ARG A 525 -4.79 4.33 28.80
C ARG A 525 -5.66 3.53 29.76
N LYS A 526 -5.10 3.01 30.85
CA LYS A 526 -5.75 2.17 31.88
C LYS A 526 -6.47 0.95 31.28
N ILE A 527 -5.82 0.28 30.35
CA ILE A 527 -6.33 -0.93 29.68
C ILE A 527 -5.23 -1.98 29.55
N VAL A 528 -5.62 -3.24 29.51
CA VAL A 528 -4.78 -4.32 28.96
C VAL A 528 -5.11 -4.43 27.47
N PRO A 529 -4.15 -4.27 26.55
CA PRO A 529 -4.44 -4.15 25.12
C PRO A 529 -5.27 -5.30 24.55
N MET A 530 -4.86 -6.55 24.75
CA MET A 530 -5.59 -7.68 24.18
C MET A 530 -6.94 -7.90 24.85
N ASP A 531 -7.05 -7.75 26.16
CA ASP A 531 -8.33 -7.88 26.85
C ASP A 531 -9.34 -6.83 26.38
N SER A 532 -8.90 -5.57 26.28
CA SER A 532 -9.76 -4.50 25.76
C SER A 532 -10.19 -4.77 24.32
N PHE A 533 -9.29 -5.31 23.49
CA PHE A 533 -9.60 -5.67 22.12
C PHE A 533 -10.69 -6.75 22.06
N LEU A 534 -10.52 -7.84 22.81
CA LEU A 534 -11.43 -8.98 22.81
C LEU A 534 -12.79 -8.62 23.42
N GLN A 535 -12.83 -7.84 24.51
CA GLN A 535 -14.07 -7.39 25.13
C GLN A 535 -14.91 -6.53 24.17
N LYS A 536 -14.28 -5.56 23.50
CA LYS A 536 -14.96 -4.70 22.51
C LYS A 536 -15.39 -5.49 21.27
N LEU A 537 -14.57 -6.44 20.82
CA LEU A 537 -14.91 -7.31 19.69
C LEU A 537 -16.08 -8.24 20.02
N ALA A 538 -16.15 -8.76 21.25
CA ALA A 538 -17.28 -9.56 21.71
C ALA A 538 -18.57 -8.74 21.82
N ALA A 539 -18.46 -7.48 22.27
CA ALA A 539 -19.59 -6.56 22.32
C ALA A 539 -20.13 -6.17 20.93
N LYS A 540 -19.23 -6.07 19.93
CA LYS A 540 -19.59 -5.76 18.55
C LYS A 540 -18.79 -6.62 17.55
N PRO A 541 -19.25 -7.86 17.28
CA PRO A 541 -18.58 -8.77 16.37
C PRO A 541 -18.45 -8.22 14.95
N ARG A 542 -17.42 -8.68 14.24
CA ARG A 542 -17.13 -8.31 12.85
C ARG A 542 -17.32 -9.51 11.93
N ALA A 543 -17.54 -9.25 10.65
CA ALA A 543 -17.59 -10.30 9.64
C ALA A 543 -16.21 -10.98 9.53
N ILE A 544 -16.20 -12.31 9.49
CA ILE A 544 -14.98 -13.12 9.40
C ILE A 544 -15.09 -13.95 8.12
N PHE A 545 -13.95 -14.15 7.47
CA PHE A 545 -13.80 -15.07 6.35
C PHE A 545 -13.14 -16.36 6.83
N ASP A 546 -13.51 -17.48 6.23
CA ASP A 546 -12.78 -18.74 6.42
C ASP A 546 -11.35 -18.63 5.86
N GLU A 547 -10.47 -19.53 6.34
CA GLU A 547 -9.05 -19.50 5.97
C GLU A 547 -8.85 -19.68 4.46
N THR A 548 -9.63 -20.53 3.79
CA THR A 548 -9.51 -20.78 2.35
C THR A 548 -9.87 -19.52 1.55
N THR A 549 -10.92 -18.80 1.95
CA THR A 549 -11.26 -17.52 1.34
C THR A 549 -10.18 -16.47 1.59
N LEU A 550 -9.63 -16.39 2.80
CA LEU A 550 -8.50 -15.49 3.09
C LEU A 550 -7.26 -15.83 2.26
N GLU A 551 -6.88 -17.10 2.13
CA GLU A 551 -5.79 -17.54 1.26
C GLU A 551 -6.00 -17.09 -0.19
N TYR A 552 -7.22 -17.23 -0.69
CA TYR A 552 -7.56 -16.78 -2.04
C TYR A 552 -7.47 -15.25 -2.21
N ILE A 553 -7.99 -14.47 -1.26
CA ILE A 553 -7.96 -13.00 -1.28
C ILE A 553 -6.53 -12.46 -1.21
N PHE A 554 -5.70 -13.05 -0.37
CA PHE A 554 -4.33 -12.61 -0.11
C PHE A 554 -3.29 -13.24 -1.05
N SER A 555 -3.69 -14.18 -1.91
CA SER A 555 -2.82 -14.83 -2.89
C SER A 555 -2.04 -13.85 -3.76
N GLU A 556 -0.82 -14.23 -4.14
CA GLU A 556 -0.03 -13.43 -5.06
C GLU A 556 -0.67 -13.43 -6.45
N ARG A 557 -0.93 -12.24 -7.00
CA ARG A 557 -1.57 -12.05 -8.31
C ARG A 557 -0.55 -11.69 -9.38
N ARG A 558 -0.59 -12.37 -10.53
CA ARG A 558 0.24 -12.08 -11.71
C ARG A 558 -0.58 -12.12 -12.99
N ILE A 559 -0.37 -11.15 -13.88
CA ILE A 559 -1.02 -11.15 -15.20
C ILE A 559 -0.09 -11.83 -16.20
N ILE A 560 -0.51 -12.98 -16.74
CA ILE A 560 0.30 -13.81 -17.63
C ILE A 560 -0.46 -14.09 -18.93
N LYS A 561 0.24 -14.07 -20.07
CA LYS A 561 -0.32 -14.45 -21.38
C LYS A 561 -0.33 -15.97 -21.50
N VAL A 562 -1.47 -16.55 -21.86
CA VAL A 562 -1.60 -18.00 -22.09
C VAL A 562 -0.98 -18.37 -23.43
N LYS A 563 -0.18 -19.43 -23.46
CA LYS A 563 0.38 -20.02 -24.68
C LYS A 563 0.33 -21.54 -24.58
N ASN A 564 -0.13 -22.21 -25.65
CA ASN A 564 -0.21 -23.68 -25.73
C ASN A 564 -0.92 -24.30 -24.53
N SER A 565 -2.07 -23.73 -24.13
CA SER A 565 -2.81 -24.15 -22.93
C SER A 565 -2.00 -24.11 -21.63
N CYS A 566 -0.96 -23.27 -21.57
CA CYS A 566 -0.04 -23.16 -20.44
C CYS A 566 0.16 -21.71 -20.01
N VAL A 567 0.50 -21.52 -18.74
CA VAL A 567 1.05 -20.28 -18.19
C VAL A 567 2.45 -20.55 -17.64
N LYS A 568 3.38 -19.63 -17.90
CA LYS A 568 4.77 -19.72 -17.45
C LYS A 568 5.05 -18.60 -16.46
N LEU A 569 5.51 -18.95 -15.26
CA LEU A 569 5.83 -18.00 -14.21
C LEU A 569 7.08 -18.42 -13.44
N ARG A 570 7.78 -17.44 -12.86
CA ARG A 570 8.93 -17.67 -12.00
C ARG A 570 8.49 -17.73 -10.53
N VAL A 571 8.63 -18.86 -9.86
CA VAL A 571 8.20 -19.08 -8.47
C VAL A 571 9.39 -19.60 -7.67
N LYS A 572 9.73 -18.98 -6.53
CA LYS A 572 10.95 -19.27 -5.74
C LYS A 572 12.19 -19.37 -6.64
N ASP A 573 12.39 -18.35 -7.46
CA ASP A 573 13.46 -18.22 -8.45
C ASP A 573 13.53 -19.22 -9.61
N GLU A 574 12.66 -20.23 -9.65
CA GLU A 574 12.61 -21.21 -10.73
C GLU A 574 11.52 -20.91 -11.76
N ARG A 575 11.79 -21.18 -13.04
CA ARG A 575 10.76 -21.09 -14.10
C ARG A 575 9.89 -22.34 -14.07
N ARG A 576 8.60 -22.16 -13.83
CA ARG A 576 7.59 -23.22 -13.78
C ARG A 576 6.52 -23.02 -14.83
N THR A 577 6.00 -24.13 -15.36
CA THR A 577 4.95 -24.14 -16.39
C THR A 577 3.75 -24.87 -15.83
N TYR A 578 2.59 -24.23 -15.88
CA TYR A 578 1.33 -24.81 -15.40
C TYR A 578 0.36 -24.94 -16.58
N SER A 579 -0.43 -26.00 -16.59
CA SER A 579 -1.39 -26.25 -17.67
C SER A 579 -2.71 -26.80 -17.16
N HIS A 580 -3.74 -26.51 -17.95
CA HIS A 580 -5.05 -27.12 -17.81
C HIS A 580 -5.76 -27.08 -19.18
N PRO A 581 -6.51 -28.13 -19.59
CA PRO A 581 -7.18 -28.16 -20.89
C PRO A 581 -8.08 -26.95 -21.17
N LYS A 582 -8.78 -26.43 -20.14
CA LYS A 582 -9.62 -25.20 -20.25
C LYS A 582 -8.86 -23.96 -20.71
N LEU A 583 -7.54 -23.90 -20.50
CA LEU A 583 -6.71 -22.77 -20.95
C LEU A 583 -6.54 -22.71 -22.47
N SER A 584 -6.84 -23.80 -23.20
CA SER A 584 -6.80 -23.82 -24.67
C SER A 584 -7.64 -22.69 -25.28
N LYS A 585 -8.82 -22.40 -24.71
CA LYS A 585 -9.74 -21.34 -25.13
C LYS A 585 -9.20 -19.92 -24.95
N PHE A 586 -8.21 -19.74 -24.08
CA PHE A 586 -7.63 -18.45 -23.73
C PHE A 586 -6.25 -18.26 -24.39
N THR A 587 -5.85 -19.14 -25.32
CA THR A 587 -4.54 -19.06 -25.97
C THR A 587 -4.39 -17.72 -26.69
N GLY A 588 -3.37 -16.94 -26.33
CA GLY A 588 -3.18 -15.58 -26.86
C GLY A 588 -3.74 -14.47 -25.96
N GLU A 589 -4.58 -14.80 -24.98
CA GLU A 589 -5.17 -13.85 -24.05
C GLU A 589 -4.36 -13.73 -22.75
N LYS A 590 -4.64 -12.67 -21.98
CA LYS A 590 -4.05 -12.46 -20.65
C LYS A 590 -5.03 -12.96 -19.59
N VAL A 591 -4.52 -13.72 -18.64
CA VAL A 591 -5.27 -14.20 -17.47
C VAL A 591 -4.59 -13.76 -16.19
N GLU A 592 -5.36 -13.65 -15.10
CA GLU A 592 -4.80 -13.47 -13.76
C GLU A 592 -4.45 -14.85 -13.18
N VAL A 593 -3.19 -15.01 -12.77
CA VAL A 593 -2.70 -16.20 -12.07
C VAL A 593 -2.58 -15.85 -10.60
N ARG A 594 -3.28 -16.59 -9.76
CA ARG A 594 -3.23 -16.52 -8.30
C ARG A 594 -2.39 -17.67 -7.76
N ILE A 595 -1.28 -17.34 -7.12
CA ILE A 595 -0.34 -18.29 -6.53
C ILE A 595 -0.75 -18.47 -5.07
N LYS A 596 -1.12 -19.69 -4.71
CA LYS A 596 -1.39 -20.05 -3.31
C LYS A 596 -0.09 -20.03 -2.52
N GLN A 597 -0.16 -19.56 -1.29
CA GLN A 597 1.01 -19.48 -0.41
C GLN A 597 1.49 -20.90 -0.11
N ASP A 598 2.80 -21.13 -0.28
CA ASP A 598 3.47 -22.43 -0.09
C ASP A 598 3.07 -23.60 -1.02
N GLU A 599 2.07 -23.42 -1.91
CA GLU A 599 1.71 -24.43 -2.91
C GLU A 599 2.41 -24.17 -4.25
N ILE A 600 3.30 -25.09 -4.63
CA ILE A 600 4.05 -25.01 -5.88
C ILE A 600 3.38 -25.79 -7.02
N ASN A 601 2.57 -26.79 -6.68
CA ASN A 601 2.08 -27.79 -7.61
C ASN A 601 0.87 -27.32 -8.42
N SER A 602 0.17 -26.29 -7.96
CA SER A 602 -1.03 -25.77 -8.60
C SER A 602 -1.09 -24.24 -8.53
N VAL A 603 -1.84 -23.63 -9.46
CA VAL A 603 -2.17 -22.21 -9.43
C VAL A 603 -3.62 -21.99 -9.86
N ASN A 604 -4.28 -21.00 -9.28
CA ASN A 604 -5.63 -20.61 -9.67
C ASN A 604 -5.58 -19.64 -10.84
N ILE A 605 -6.34 -19.92 -11.91
CA ILE A 605 -6.44 -19.05 -13.08
C ILE A 605 -7.79 -18.35 -13.06
N VAL A 606 -7.77 -17.02 -13.14
CA VAL A 606 -8.94 -16.16 -13.00
C VAL A 606 -9.07 -15.26 -14.23
N ASP A 607 -10.30 -15.10 -14.68
CA ASP A 607 -10.68 -14.15 -15.74
C ASP A 607 -10.49 -12.72 -15.23
N ILE A 608 -9.73 -11.89 -15.95
CA ILE A 608 -9.36 -10.53 -15.51
C ILE A 608 -10.59 -9.60 -15.44
N ASP A 609 -11.54 -9.78 -16.34
CA ASP A 609 -12.68 -8.86 -16.49
C ASP A 609 -13.85 -9.30 -15.62
N LYS A 610 -14.09 -10.61 -15.55
CA LYS A 610 -15.22 -11.20 -14.79
C LYS A 610 -14.87 -11.52 -13.34
N ASN A 611 -13.58 -11.58 -12.98
CA ASN A 611 -13.09 -12.06 -11.68
C ASN A 611 -13.60 -13.47 -11.32
N LEU A 612 -13.87 -14.31 -12.33
CA LEU A 612 -14.34 -15.68 -12.16
C LEU A 612 -13.19 -16.67 -12.28
N LEU A 613 -13.18 -17.69 -11.43
CA LEU A 613 -12.24 -18.81 -11.53
C LEU A 613 -12.48 -19.57 -12.84
N ILE A 614 -11.45 -19.67 -13.68
CA ILE A 614 -11.46 -20.44 -14.93
C ILE A 614 -11.15 -21.91 -14.63
N CYS A 615 -10.01 -22.15 -13.96
CA CYS A 615 -9.53 -23.47 -13.57
C CYS A 615 -8.38 -23.40 -12.56
N GLU A 616 -8.11 -24.52 -11.91
CA GLU A 616 -6.85 -24.77 -11.20
C GLU A 616 -5.88 -25.47 -12.17
N ALA A 617 -4.77 -24.82 -12.49
CA ALA A 617 -3.76 -25.34 -13.41
C ALA A 617 -2.64 -26.02 -12.65
N THR A 618 -2.26 -27.23 -13.09
CA THR A 618 -1.25 -28.05 -12.42
C THR A 618 0.12 -27.89 -13.05
N LEU A 619 1.16 -28.03 -12.24
CA LEU A 619 2.56 -27.96 -12.64
C LEU A 619 2.88 -29.09 -13.65
N ILE A 620 3.51 -28.73 -14.76
CA ILE A 620 4.09 -29.68 -15.71
C ILE A 620 5.59 -29.76 -15.44
N ASN A 621 6.04 -30.98 -15.11
CA ASN A 621 7.45 -31.31 -15.01
C ASN A 621 7.96 -31.97 -16.29
N ARG A 622 9.28 -32.01 -16.44
CA ARG A 622 9.91 -32.87 -17.46
C ARG A 622 9.59 -34.32 -17.11
N ILE A 623 9.13 -35.07 -18.10
CA ILE A 623 8.82 -36.50 -17.96
C ILE A 623 10.01 -37.27 -18.54
N ASP A 624 10.48 -38.30 -17.84
CA ASP A 624 11.45 -39.25 -18.41
C ASP A 624 10.74 -40.01 -19.54
N PRO A 625 11.24 -40.00 -20.79
CA PRO A 625 10.61 -40.71 -21.90
C PRO A 625 10.48 -42.23 -21.66
N ARG A 626 11.21 -42.80 -20.69
CA ARG A 626 11.10 -44.22 -20.30
C ARG A 626 9.94 -44.49 -19.35
N ASP A 627 9.40 -43.46 -18.70
CA ASP A 627 8.18 -43.54 -17.91
C ASP A 627 6.96 -43.47 -18.85
N GLU A 628 6.61 -44.64 -19.40
CA GLU A 628 5.51 -44.76 -20.35
C GLU A 628 4.17 -44.32 -19.75
N GLU A 629 3.95 -44.52 -18.45
CA GLU A 629 2.68 -44.18 -17.80
C GLU A 629 2.49 -42.66 -17.72
N ALA A 630 3.50 -41.94 -17.21
CA ALA A 630 3.47 -40.48 -17.15
C ALA A 630 3.39 -39.84 -18.54
N LEU A 631 4.11 -40.41 -19.53
CA LEU A 631 4.08 -39.94 -20.91
C LEU A 631 2.70 -40.14 -21.54
N ARG A 632 2.11 -41.34 -21.42
CA ARG A 632 0.74 -41.64 -21.90
C ARG A 632 -0.29 -40.71 -21.27
N ALA A 633 -0.20 -40.47 -19.96
CA ALA A 633 -1.10 -39.55 -19.25
C ALA A 633 -1.00 -38.11 -19.78
N SER A 634 0.22 -37.65 -20.09
CA SER A 634 0.45 -36.33 -20.68
C SER A 634 -0.09 -36.22 -22.11
N ILE A 635 0.16 -37.24 -22.95
CA ILE A 635 -0.36 -37.31 -24.32
C ILE A 635 -1.89 -37.35 -24.32
N ALA A 636 -2.50 -38.14 -23.45
CA ALA A 636 -3.96 -38.23 -23.32
C ALA A 636 -4.60 -36.87 -22.99
N ARG A 637 -3.96 -36.07 -22.12
CA ARG A 637 -4.40 -34.69 -21.82
C ARG A 637 -4.37 -33.78 -23.05
N ASN A 638 -3.33 -33.89 -23.88
CA ASN A 638 -3.24 -33.13 -25.12
C ASN A 638 -4.28 -33.59 -26.16
N GLU A 639 -4.45 -34.90 -26.33
CA GLU A 639 -5.41 -35.45 -27.30
C GLU A 639 -6.86 -35.14 -26.90
N ALA A 640 -7.17 -34.98 -25.60
CA ALA A 640 -8.49 -34.53 -25.16
C ALA A 640 -8.87 -33.15 -25.74
N VAL A 641 -7.92 -32.21 -25.81
CA VAL A 641 -8.14 -30.89 -26.43
C VAL A 641 -8.32 -31.04 -27.94
N VAL A 642 -7.46 -31.81 -28.60
CA VAL A 642 -7.54 -32.06 -30.05
C VAL A 642 -8.88 -32.71 -30.41
N LYS A 643 -9.32 -33.71 -29.64
CA LYS A 643 -10.60 -34.38 -29.79
C LYS A 643 -11.76 -33.40 -29.68
N ALA A 644 -11.78 -32.54 -28.65
CA ALA A 644 -12.82 -31.54 -28.48
C ALA A 644 -12.88 -30.53 -29.65
N VAL A 645 -11.72 -30.10 -30.16
CA VAL A 645 -11.64 -29.23 -31.34
C VAL A 645 -12.13 -29.96 -32.60
N ARG A 646 -11.74 -31.23 -32.78
CA ARG A 646 -12.18 -32.08 -33.90
C ARG A 646 -13.69 -32.30 -33.90
N GLU A 647 -14.30 -32.48 -32.72
CA GLU A 647 -15.75 -32.59 -32.55
C GLU A 647 -16.45 -31.28 -32.90
N ALA A 648 -15.96 -30.14 -32.41
CA ALA A 648 -16.50 -28.82 -32.75
C ALA A 648 -16.36 -28.52 -34.25
N PHE A 649 -15.22 -28.84 -34.85
CA PHE A 649 -15.00 -28.69 -36.29
C PHE A 649 -16.02 -29.49 -37.10
N LYS A 650 -16.19 -30.78 -36.80
CA LYS A 650 -17.18 -31.64 -37.49
C LYS A 650 -18.60 -31.09 -37.38
N TYR A 651 -18.96 -30.54 -36.22
CA TYR A 651 -20.27 -29.92 -36.02
C TYR A 651 -20.48 -28.74 -36.98
N TYR A 652 -19.55 -27.79 -37.04
CA TYR A 652 -19.68 -26.61 -37.90
C TYR A 652 -19.50 -26.94 -39.39
N ASP A 653 -18.60 -27.86 -39.75
CA ASP A 653 -18.41 -28.35 -41.12
C ASP A 653 -19.70 -29.01 -41.64
N GLY A 654 -20.38 -29.79 -40.79
CA GLY A 654 -21.68 -30.38 -41.10
C GLY A 654 -22.81 -29.37 -41.30
N LEU A 655 -22.74 -28.18 -40.69
CA LEU A 655 -23.69 -27.09 -40.93
C LEU A 655 -23.45 -26.40 -42.28
N TYR A 656 -22.19 -26.35 -42.72
CA TYR A 656 -21.78 -25.72 -43.97
C TYR A 656 -21.81 -26.66 -45.17
N ALA A 657 -21.96 -27.97 -44.93
CA ALA A 657 -22.21 -28.95 -45.96
C ALA A 657 -23.40 -28.48 -46.80
N LYS A 658 -23.11 -27.93 -47.99
CA LYS A 658 -24.13 -27.59 -48.98
C LYS A 658 -25.00 -28.82 -49.11
N PRO A 659 -26.35 -28.70 -49.08
CA PRO A 659 -27.18 -29.83 -49.45
C PRO A 659 -26.67 -30.26 -50.81
N ASN A 660 -26.08 -31.46 -50.88
CA ASN A 660 -25.70 -32.03 -52.16
C ASN A 660 -26.92 -31.83 -53.05
N ALA A 661 -26.76 -31.21 -54.22
CA ALA A 661 -27.84 -31.17 -55.19
C ALA A 661 -28.09 -32.62 -55.57
N ILE A 662 -29.00 -33.26 -54.84
CA ILE A 662 -29.38 -34.65 -55.01
C ILE A 662 -30.09 -34.66 -56.36
N ASN A 663 -29.37 -35.07 -57.42
CA ASN A 663 -30.01 -35.37 -58.70
C ASN A 663 -31.15 -36.38 -58.45
N ALA A 664 -32.26 -36.28 -59.19
CA ALA A 664 -33.50 -37.02 -58.88
C ALA A 664 -33.28 -38.51 -58.56
N HIS A 665 -32.33 -39.15 -59.25
CA HIS A 665 -31.93 -40.54 -59.03
C HIS A 665 -31.29 -40.82 -57.65
N SER A 666 -30.46 -39.91 -57.11
CA SER A 666 -29.89 -40.09 -55.77
C SER A 666 -30.91 -39.85 -54.65
N SER A 667 -31.98 -39.10 -54.90
CA SER A 667 -33.07 -38.88 -53.94
C SER A 667 -33.89 -40.14 -53.73
N VAL A 668 -34.21 -40.83 -54.84
CA VAL A 668 -34.91 -42.11 -54.85
C VAL A 668 -34.04 -43.18 -54.20
N ALA A 669 -32.74 -43.23 -54.53
CA ALA A 669 -31.80 -44.16 -53.89
C ALA A 669 -31.69 -43.93 -52.38
N HIS A 670 -31.63 -42.67 -51.92
CA HIS A 670 -31.56 -42.35 -50.50
C HIS A 670 -32.86 -42.69 -49.76
N GLN A 671 -34.02 -42.37 -50.33
CA GLN A 671 -35.33 -42.77 -49.77
C GLN A 671 -35.47 -44.29 -49.68
N THR A 672 -34.99 -45.03 -50.69
CA THR A 672 -35.01 -46.50 -50.69
C THR A 672 -34.10 -47.06 -49.61
N LYS A 673 -32.91 -46.48 -49.42
CA LYS A 673 -31.97 -46.87 -48.35
C LYS A 673 -32.53 -46.58 -46.95
N VAL A 674 -33.12 -45.42 -46.74
CA VAL A 674 -33.74 -45.04 -45.45
C VAL A 674 -34.95 -45.92 -45.15
N LYS A 675 -35.78 -46.25 -46.15
CA LYS A 675 -36.90 -47.21 -46.01
C LYS A 675 -36.40 -48.60 -45.65
N ASN A 676 -35.33 -49.07 -46.30
CA ASN A 676 -34.72 -50.37 -46.01
C ASN A 676 -34.04 -50.43 -44.62
N GLU A 677 -33.41 -49.35 -44.16
CA GLU A 677 -32.83 -49.27 -42.82
C GLU A 677 -33.90 -49.17 -41.72
N LYS A 678 -34.99 -48.41 -41.95
CA LYS A 678 -36.15 -48.41 -41.06
C LYS A 678 -36.79 -49.79 -40.97
N ASN A 679 -37.00 -50.47 -42.10
CA ASN A 679 -37.53 -51.83 -42.12
C ASN A 679 -36.58 -52.83 -41.45
N LYS A 680 -35.25 -52.71 -41.63
CA LYS A 680 -34.27 -53.52 -40.90
C LYS A 680 -34.32 -53.27 -39.39
N ARG A 681 -34.44 -52.02 -38.94
CA ARG A 681 -34.56 -51.68 -37.51
C ARG A 681 -35.90 -52.10 -36.91
N LEU A 682 -37.00 -52.02 -37.68
CA LEU A 682 -38.30 -52.56 -37.28
C LEU A 682 -38.21 -54.09 -37.14
N ASN A 683 -37.66 -54.78 -38.13
CA ASN A 683 -37.50 -56.23 -38.10
C ASN A 683 -36.53 -56.69 -37.00
N LYS A 684 -35.49 -55.90 -36.65
CA LYS A 684 -34.61 -56.16 -35.51
C LYS A 684 -35.28 -55.92 -34.15
N LYS A 685 -36.30 -55.05 -34.08
CA LYS A 685 -37.12 -54.82 -32.88
C LYS A 685 -38.26 -55.84 -32.74
N ILE A 686 -38.72 -56.42 -33.84
CA ILE A 686 -39.81 -57.42 -33.87
C ILE A 686 -39.26 -58.86 -33.71
N ALA A 687 -37.98 -59.09 -34.03
CA ALA A 687 -37.32 -60.35 -33.73
C ALA A 687 -36.95 -60.46 -32.23
N LEU A 688 -37.95 -60.61 -31.37
CA LEU A 688 -37.77 -61.42 -30.16
C LEU A 688 -37.35 -62.83 -30.63
N SER A 689 -36.36 -63.42 -29.99
CA SER A 689 -36.00 -64.79 -30.33
C SER A 689 -37.14 -65.71 -29.91
N ASN A 690 -37.41 -66.76 -30.68
CA ASN A 690 -38.43 -67.77 -30.35
C ASN A 690 -38.22 -68.38 -28.95
N LYS A 691 -37.01 -68.27 -28.39
CA LYS A 691 -36.64 -68.71 -27.06
C LYS A 691 -37.23 -67.81 -25.97
N ASP A 692 -37.22 -66.49 -26.17
CA ASP A 692 -37.74 -65.50 -25.21
C ASP A 692 -39.28 -65.54 -25.13
N LEU A 693 -39.94 -66.00 -26.20
CA LEU A 693 -41.40 -66.14 -26.27
C LEU A 693 -41.90 -67.44 -25.60
N LEU A 694 -41.05 -68.47 -25.55
CA LEU A 694 -41.33 -69.75 -24.89
C LEU A 694 -41.02 -69.75 -23.39
N GLU A 695 -40.14 -68.86 -22.89
CA GLU A 695 -39.90 -68.69 -21.45
C GLU A 695 -40.96 -67.79 -20.76
N ALA A 696 -41.76 -67.06 -21.54
CA ALA A 696 -42.84 -66.19 -21.06
C ALA A 696 -44.24 -66.84 -21.07
N MET A 697 -44.39 -68.00 -21.74
CA MET A 697 -45.57 -68.87 -21.67
C MET A 697 -45.36 -69.93 -20.59
#